data_AF-A0A179HCH4-F1
#
_entry.id   AF-A0A179HCH4-F1
#
_cell.length_a   1.000
_cell.length_b   1.000
_cell.length_c   1.000
_cell.angle_alpha   90.00
_cell.angle_beta   90.00
_cell.angle_gamma   90.00
#
_symmetry.space_group_name_H-M   'P 1'
#
loop_
_entity.id
_entity.type
_entity.pdbx_description
1 polymer ?
#
loop_
_entity_poly.entity_id
_entity_poly.type
_entity_poly.pdbx_seq_one_letter_code
_entity_poly.pdbx_strand_id
1 'polypeptide(L)'
;MGPFTREPSVPQEVMEKIEKHSMEKTSQVQDNAVGVGEDIVISSSPTMAGVFSKKALIFGWASLLAVALMNYLDLVAVNTFQVYAMSEFNRLSIEGALTTAIGVATIVIQAPLAVTISHVSYFSVFAVATVVTTLGSVLQAAAPGLGVFLLGFVLNMMGGMGTRMIMFNTATSLSTPKYRGTAFGAVNVPSVASSLAGAQVAESALKNIGWRWGYGIWAVMYAGINAAAAYFYPFLMVCSDLSISNATYITLIVGVVCQLMGLVYGFIMARYKQMKWIYVSGLAIALLGRGLQYEFVDPRTQMAGLVVSQLVAGIGFGVGIQGLTIAQGSANPKDYPIIIAIFFISSNVGASVAGAIVGAVWTTVLTAKLHANLPVELKSQAQAILNSLPNPSFVLRAVKDVTFEDRPVPDLKDPNDVLVHVGQTGICGSDVHYWQRGRIGSYILNGPMVLGHESSGTVVQVGRDVSSLRPGDKVAMEPGVPCRRCDHCRSGTYHLCGQMVFAATPPYDGTLAKYYINAADFCYKVPDSMNLEEAAMVEPLSVAVAVAKTADLRAHQTVVVLGCGPIGVLCQAVAKSWGAKKVIGVDVVDSRLEVAKSYGVDGVFKPQRAANATVDPMQHAEDVAEELKASFGLGEGADVVLECSGAEPCVQMGIYVAKHGGTFVQAGMGKEVVSFPITTVCIRGLTIKGSIRYLVGCYPAAIDLISSGKIDVKKLVTNRFKFEDAEKAFELVKEGRSDVFKVLIEGVQ
;
A
#
# COMPACT_ATOMS: atom_id res chain seq x y z
N MET A 1 -2.96 -61.72 7.66
CA MET A 1 -3.55 -61.95 8.99
C MET A 1 -3.96 -60.59 9.52
N GLY A 2 -5.19 -60.15 9.33
CA GLY A 2 -6.31 -60.35 10.25
C GLY A 2 -7.20 -59.07 10.19
N PRO A 3 -8.48 -59.15 10.57
CA PRO A 3 -9.57 -58.74 9.68
C PRO A 3 -10.29 -57.44 10.08
N PHE A 4 -10.84 -56.74 9.08
CA PHE A 4 -11.83 -55.68 9.24
C PHE A 4 -13.17 -56.26 9.70
N THR A 5 -13.70 -55.74 10.81
CA THR A 5 -15.01 -56.08 11.37
C THR A 5 -16.09 -55.10 10.92
N ARG A 6 -17.12 -55.65 10.25
CA ARG A 6 -18.56 -55.28 10.20
C ARG A 6 -19.00 -53.82 10.39
N GLU A 7 -19.61 -53.25 9.34
CA GLU A 7 -20.62 -52.19 9.43
C GLU A 7 -22.00 -52.76 9.84
N PRO A 8 -22.86 -51.99 10.55
CA PRO A 8 -24.20 -52.43 10.92
C PRO A 8 -25.19 -52.31 9.75
N SER A 9 -25.92 -53.39 9.50
CA SER A 9 -27.03 -53.47 8.53
C SER A 9 -28.22 -52.61 8.99
N VAL A 10 -28.71 -51.73 8.11
CA VAL A 10 -29.98 -51.00 8.27
C VAL A 10 -31.15 -52.00 8.24
N PRO A 11 -32.13 -51.92 9.17
CA PRO A 11 -33.27 -52.84 9.21
C PRO A 11 -34.12 -52.80 7.93
N GLN A 12 -34.53 -53.99 7.46
CA GLN A 12 -35.26 -54.20 6.20
C GLN A 12 -36.58 -53.39 6.09
N GLU A 13 -37.22 -53.08 7.22
CA GLU A 13 -38.42 -52.23 7.29
C GLU A 13 -38.17 -50.76 6.87
N VAL A 14 -36.94 -50.25 7.05
CA VAL A 14 -36.58 -48.88 6.65
C VAL A 14 -36.38 -48.81 5.14
N MET A 15 -35.79 -49.85 4.53
CA MET A 15 -35.64 -49.94 3.07
C MET A 15 -36.99 -50.12 2.37
N GLU A 16 -37.90 -50.94 2.92
CA GLU A 16 -39.26 -51.07 2.39
C GLU A 16 -40.06 -49.76 2.49
N LYS A 17 -39.91 -48.98 3.57
CA LYS A 17 -40.54 -47.65 3.67
C LYS A 17 -39.96 -46.64 2.69
N ILE A 18 -38.65 -46.69 2.42
CA ILE A 18 -38.01 -45.81 1.44
C ILE A 18 -38.41 -46.19 0.01
N GLU A 19 -38.51 -47.48 -0.33
CA GLU A 19 -38.99 -47.93 -1.64
C GLU A 19 -40.47 -47.60 -1.87
N LYS A 20 -41.33 -47.76 -0.85
CA LYS A 20 -42.75 -47.42 -0.97
C LYS A 20 -42.98 -45.90 -1.16
N HIS A 21 -42.21 -45.07 -0.44
CA HIS A 21 -42.28 -43.62 -0.55
C HIS A 21 -41.62 -43.09 -1.85
N SER A 22 -40.63 -43.81 -2.37
CA SER A 22 -39.99 -43.58 -3.67
C SER A 22 -40.94 -43.92 -4.84
N MET A 23 -41.63 -45.07 -4.79
CA MET A 23 -42.59 -45.46 -5.84
C MET A 23 -43.86 -44.60 -5.84
N GLU A 24 -44.37 -44.16 -4.68
CA GLU A 24 -45.50 -43.21 -4.62
C GLU A 24 -45.13 -41.85 -5.22
N LYS A 25 -43.93 -41.32 -4.94
CA LYS A 25 -43.46 -40.07 -5.57
C LYS A 25 -43.15 -40.24 -7.06
N THR A 26 -42.65 -41.40 -7.50
CA THR A 26 -42.35 -41.63 -8.91
C THR A 26 -43.64 -41.77 -9.74
N SER A 27 -44.71 -42.36 -9.17
CA SER A 27 -46.03 -42.37 -9.82
C SER A 27 -46.69 -40.98 -9.86
N GLN A 28 -46.57 -40.17 -8.79
CA GLN A 28 -47.05 -38.78 -8.78
C GLN A 28 -46.26 -37.84 -9.71
N VAL A 29 -44.99 -38.15 -9.98
CA VAL A 29 -44.15 -37.41 -10.94
C VAL A 29 -44.41 -37.89 -12.37
N GLN A 30 -44.73 -39.17 -12.60
CA GLN A 30 -45.11 -39.68 -13.93
C GLN A 30 -46.51 -39.24 -14.37
N ASP A 31 -47.49 -39.13 -13.47
CA ASP A 31 -48.83 -38.61 -13.82
C ASP A 31 -48.83 -37.11 -14.13
N ASN A 32 -47.81 -36.37 -13.69
CA ASN A 32 -47.58 -34.96 -14.06
C ASN A 32 -46.60 -34.79 -15.24
N ALA A 33 -46.05 -35.87 -15.78
CA ALA A 33 -45.08 -35.88 -16.88
C ALA A 33 -45.66 -36.45 -18.18
N VAL A 34 -46.98 -36.38 -18.39
CA VAL A 34 -47.61 -36.60 -19.70
C VAL A 34 -47.86 -35.23 -20.34
N GLY A 35 -46.89 -34.79 -21.16
CA GLY A 35 -47.02 -33.56 -21.95
C GLY A 35 -45.71 -32.88 -22.32
N VAL A 36 -44.68 -33.63 -22.76
CA VAL A 36 -43.55 -33.05 -23.48
C VAL A 36 -43.98 -32.86 -24.93
N GLY A 37 -44.57 -31.70 -25.22
CA GLY A 37 -44.99 -31.29 -26.56
C GLY A 37 -45.46 -29.84 -26.56
N GLU A 38 -44.64 -28.97 -27.17
CA GLU A 38 -44.88 -27.59 -27.64
C GLU A 38 -45.68 -26.59 -26.74
N ASP A 39 -45.03 -25.46 -26.45
CA ASP A 39 -45.49 -24.25 -25.75
C ASP A 39 -45.81 -24.36 -24.24
N ILE A 40 -45.06 -23.60 -23.42
CA ILE A 40 -45.38 -23.36 -22.01
C ILE A 40 -46.67 -22.52 -21.94
N VAL A 41 -47.82 -23.18 -21.79
CA VAL A 41 -49.10 -22.51 -21.57
C VAL A 41 -49.19 -22.06 -20.12
N ILE A 42 -49.22 -20.74 -19.93
CA ILE A 42 -49.37 -20.13 -18.60
C ILE A 42 -50.70 -20.56 -17.98
N SER A 43 -50.68 -21.23 -16.83
CA SER A 43 -51.90 -21.62 -16.12
C SER A 43 -52.68 -20.38 -15.64
N SER A 44 -54.00 -20.40 -15.81
CA SER A 44 -54.89 -19.30 -15.42
C SER A 44 -55.21 -19.35 -13.93
N SER A 45 -54.26 -18.97 -13.08
CA SER A 45 -54.56 -18.67 -11.67
C SER A 45 -55.31 -17.32 -11.57
N PRO A 46 -56.34 -17.18 -10.72
CA PRO A 46 -57.08 -15.93 -10.59
C PRO A 46 -56.17 -14.84 -9.99
N THR A 47 -55.75 -13.89 -10.82
CA THR A 47 -55.08 -12.66 -10.37
C THR A 47 -56.11 -11.66 -9.85
N MET A 48 -55.78 -10.92 -8.79
CA MET A 48 -56.65 -9.87 -8.23
C MET A 48 -57.01 -8.76 -9.23
N ALA A 49 -56.32 -8.66 -10.38
CA ALA A 49 -56.66 -7.76 -11.47
C ALA A 49 -58.12 -7.86 -11.97
N GLY A 50 -58.78 -9.02 -11.79
CA GLY A 50 -60.20 -9.19 -12.11
C GLY A 50 -61.19 -8.62 -11.07
N VAL A 51 -60.69 -8.19 -9.91
CA VAL A 51 -61.49 -7.75 -8.74
C VAL A 51 -61.51 -6.22 -8.59
N PHE A 52 -60.56 -5.51 -9.19
CA PHE A 52 -60.42 -4.05 -9.04
C PHE A 52 -61.12 -3.26 -10.14
N SER A 53 -61.70 -2.10 -9.77
CA SER A 53 -62.27 -1.17 -10.75
C SER A 53 -61.19 -0.57 -11.66
N LYS A 54 -61.56 -0.17 -12.88
CA LYS A 54 -60.65 0.47 -13.83
C LYS A 54 -59.94 1.70 -13.25
N LYS A 55 -60.62 2.47 -12.40
CA LYS A 55 -60.04 3.62 -11.68
C LYS A 55 -59.01 3.20 -10.62
N ALA A 56 -59.28 2.11 -9.89
CA ALA A 56 -58.36 1.56 -8.89
C ALA A 56 -57.09 0.97 -9.53
N LEU A 57 -57.21 0.33 -10.71
CA LEU A 57 -56.06 -0.16 -11.47
C LEU A 57 -55.18 0.99 -12.01
N ILE A 58 -55.79 2.05 -12.56
CA ILE A 58 -55.05 3.23 -13.04
C ILE A 58 -54.30 3.89 -11.88
N PHE A 59 -54.95 4.05 -10.73
CA PHE A 59 -54.33 4.60 -9.54
C PHE A 59 -53.19 3.71 -9.02
N GLY A 60 -53.39 2.39 -8.95
CA GLY A 60 -52.37 1.43 -8.54
C GLY A 60 -51.13 1.45 -9.44
N TRP A 61 -51.30 1.52 -10.76
CA TRP A 61 -50.19 1.64 -11.71
C TRP A 61 -49.48 3.00 -11.63
N ALA A 62 -50.19 4.09 -11.43
CA ALA A 62 -49.60 5.42 -11.25
C ALA A 62 -48.75 5.50 -9.96
N SER A 63 -49.26 4.96 -8.84
CA SER A 63 -48.51 4.87 -7.59
C SER A 63 -47.27 3.98 -7.74
N LEU A 64 -47.37 2.89 -8.48
CA LEU A 64 -46.27 1.96 -8.71
C LEU A 64 -45.14 2.59 -9.53
N LEU A 65 -45.49 3.37 -10.57
CA LEU A 65 -44.50 4.10 -11.39
C LEU A 65 -43.83 5.24 -10.61
N ALA A 66 -44.54 5.91 -9.70
CA ALA A 66 -43.96 6.91 -8.81
C ALA A 66 -42.96 6.29 -7.83
N VAL A 67 -43.31 5.15 -7.22
CA VAL A 67 -42.40 4.38 -6.35
C VAL A 67 -41.17 3.91 -7.14
N ALA A 68 -41.35 3.43 -8.37
CA ALA A 68 -40.24 3.05 -9.23
C ALA A 68 -39.28 4.20 -9.51
N LEU A 69 -39.81 5.37 -9.91
CA LEU A 69 -39.00 6.56 -10.18
C LEU A 69 -38.09 6.92 -9.00
N MET A 70 -38.65 6.88 -7.79
CA MET A 70 -37.92 7.20 -6.56
C MET A 70 -36.81 6.18 -6.24
N ASN A 71 -37.09 4.88 -6.40
CA ASN A 71 -36.09 3.83 -6.18
C ASN A 71 -34.89 3.92 -7.14
N TYR A 72 -35.10 4.44 -8.35
CA TYR A 72 -34.02 4.64 -9.31
C TYR A 72 -33.27 5.96 -9.08
N LEU A 73 -33.96 7.02 -8.67
CA LEU A 73 -33.29 8.26 -8.25
C LEU A 73 -32.39 8.05 -7.01
N ASP A 74 -32.86 7.25 -6.03
CA ASP A 74 -32.08 6.86 -4.85
C ASP A 74 -30.77 6.18 -5.23
N LEU A 75 -30.86 5.17 -6.11
CA LEU A 75 -29.71 4.41 -6.58
C LEU A 75 -28.64 5.30 -7.22
N VAL A 76 -29.07 6.24 -8.06
CA VAL A 76 -28.16 7.14 -8.77
C VAL A 76 -27.52 8.13 -7.79
N ALA A 77 -28.32 8.70 -6.88
CA ALA A 77 -27.82 9.62 -5.87
C ALA A 77 -26.78 8.96 -4.95
N VAL A 78 -27.11 7.78 -4.41
CA VAL A 78 -26.24 7.02 -3.49
C VAL A 78 -24.93 6.63 -4.18
N ASN A 79 -24.99 6.04 -5.38
CA ASN A 79 -23.78 5.64 -6.11
C ASN A 79 -22.90 6.84 -6.47
N THR A 80 -23.49 8.00 -6.76
CA THR A 80 -22.74 9.21 -7.09
C THR A 80 -22.05 9.78 -5.86
N PHE A 81 -22.78 9.96 -4.77
CA PHE A 81 -22.23 10.56 -3.55
C PHE A 81 -21.23 9.65 -2.82
N GLN A 82 -21.35 8.32 -2.98
CA GLN A 82 -20.42 7.34 -2.40
C GLN A 82 -18.96 7.60 -2.78
N VAL A 83 -18.68 7.84 -4.06
CA VAL A 83 -17.31 8.06 -4.56
C VAL A 83 -16.67 9.28 -3.89
N TYR A 84 -17.45 10.35 -3.71
CA TYR A 84 -17.00 11.56 -3.04
C TYR A 84 -16.82 11.36 -1.53
N ALA A 85 -17.73 10.65 -0.87
CA ALA A 85 -17.58 10.30 0.54
C ALA A 85 -16.29 9.47 0.78
N MET A 86 -16.00 8.49 -0.09
CA MET A 86 -14.77 7.70 -0.02
C MET A 86 -13.50 8.53 -0.27
N SER A 87 -13.61 9.59 -1.09
CA SER A 87 -12.53 10.56 -1.28
C SER A 87 -12.26 11.38 -0.03
N GLU A 88 -13.29 11.93 0.60
CA GLU A 88 -13.13 12.71 1.85
C GLU A 88 -12.55 11.87 2.98
N PHE A 89 -12.88 10.57 3.03
CA PHE A 89 -12.30 9.66 4.01
C PHE A 89 -10.89 9.15 3.67
N ASN A 90 -10.26 9.59 2.57
CA ASN A 90 -8.95 9.09 2.09
C ASN A 90 -8.92 7.56 1.90
N ARG A 91 -10.01 7.00 1.34
CA ARG A 91 -10.25 5.55 1.23
C ARG A 91 -10.80 5.13 -0.15
N LEU A 92 -10.56 5.90 -1.21
CA LEU A 92 -10.93 5.52 -2.58
C LEU A 92 -10.44 4.12 -2.99
N SER A 93 -9.26 3.70 -2.50
CA SER A 93 -8.65 2.42 -2.85
C SER A 93 -9.45 1.19 -2.39
N ILE A 94 -10.34 1.34 -1.41
CA ILE A 94 -11.19 0.25 -0.90
C ILE A 94 -12.62 0.30 -1.45
N GLU A 95 -12.95 1.22 -2.34
CA GLU A 95 -14.30 1.40 -2.90
C GLU A 95 -14.80 0.11 -3.58
N GLY A 96 -13.98 -0.55 -4.41
CA GLY A 96 -14.38 -1.80 -5.07
C GLY A 96 -14.60 -2.96 -4.09
N ALA A 97 -13.78 -3.06 -3.05
CA ALA A 97 -13.96 -4.05 -1.98
C ALA A 97 -15.23 -3.76 -1.15
N LEU A 98 -15.52 -2.48 -0.95
CA LEU A 98 -16.69 -2.02 -0.22
C LEU A 98 -17.98 -2.31 -0.98
N THR A 99 -18.05 -1.95 -2.27
CA THR A 99 -19.18 -2.25 -3.16
C THR A 99 -19.44 -3.76 -3.22
N THR A 100 -18.39 -4.58 -3.14
CA THR A 100 -18.49 -6.05 -3.05
C THR A 100 -19.10 -6.50 -1.72
N ALA A 101 -18.57 -6.02 -0.59
CA ALA A 101 -19.05 -6.38 0.75
C ALA A 101 -20.51 -5.97 0.96
N ILE A 102 -20.91 -4.81 0.44
CA ILE A 102 -22.28 -4.31 0.47
C ILE A 102 -23.21 -5.20 -0.39
N GLY A 103 -22.76 -5.60 -1.57
CA GLY A 103 -23.52 -6.52 -2.41
C GLY A 103 -23.80 -7.85 -1.71
N VAL A 104 -22.80 -8.41 -1.01
CA VAL A 104 -22.94 -9.62 -0.18
C VAL A 104 -23.93 -9.41 0.97
N ALA A 105 -23.82 -8.31 1.71
CA ALA A 105 -24.74 -7.99 2.80
C ALA A 105 -26.20 -7.87 2.30
N THR A 106 -26.38 -7.29 1.12
CA THR A 106 -27.70 -7.14 0.48
C THR A 106 -28.29 -8.50 0.08
N ILE A 107 -27.47 -9.42 -0.44
CA ILE A 107 -27.88 -10.79 -0.80
C ILE A 107 -28.38 -11.56 0.43
N VAL A 108 -27.68 -11.47 1.56
CA VAL A 108 -28.03 -12.20 2.79
C VAL A 108 -29.42 -11.81 3.32
N ILE A 109 -29.84 -10.57 3.08
CA ILE A 109 -31.08 -10.00 3.63
C ILE A 109 -32.29 -10.25 2.72
N GLN A 110 -32.07 -10.51 1.43
CA GLN A 110 -33.13 -10.69 0.43
C GLN A 110 -34.03 -11.89 0.71
N ALA A 111 -33.49 -13.03 1.13
CA ALA A 111 -34.28 -14.24 1.39
C ALA A 111 -35.20 -14.12 2.64
N PRO A 112 -34.73 -13.66 3.80
CA PRO A 112 -35.60 -13.39 4.96
C PRO A 112 -36.70 -12.37 4.66
N LEU A 113 -36.39 -11.34 3.87
CA LEU A 113 -37.35 -10.31 3.49
C LEU A 113 -38.44 -10.86 2.57
N ALA A 114 -38.08 -11.74 1.63
CA ALA A 114 -39.04 -12.43 0.76
C ALA A 114 -40.08 -13.25 1.54
N VAL A 115 -39.61 -14.01 2.53
CA VAL A 115 -40.45 -14.81 3.44
C VAL A 115 -41.35 -13.90 4.29
N THR A 116 -40.83 -12.76 4.74
CA THR A 116 -41.65 -11.79 5.49
C THR A 116 -42.78 -11.22 4.63
N ILE A 117 -42.49 -10.87 3.37
CA ILE A 117 -43.48 -10.34 2.40
C ILE A 117 -44.60 -11.34 2.09
N SER A 118 -44.35 -12.66 2.18
CA SER A 118 -45.40 -13.66 1.96
C SER A 118 -46.38 -13.82 3.13
N HIS A 119 -46.06 -13.29 4.31
CA HIS A 119 -46.86 -13.44 5.53
C HIS A 119 -47.40 -12.12 6.12
N VAL A 120 -46.94 -10.97 5.61
CA VAL A 120 -47.25 -9.63 6.14
C VAL A 120 -47.81 -8.75 5.01
N SER A 121 -48.69 -7.80 5.36
CA SER A 121 -49.24 -6.83 4.40
C SER A 121 -48.14 -6.03 3.70
N TYR A 122 -48.27 -5.88 2.36
CA TYR A 122 -47.34 -5.10 1.53
C TYR A 122 -47.19 -3.65 2.03
N PHE A 123 -48.24 -3.07 2.61
CA PHE A 123 -48.20 -1.73 3.17
C PHE A 123 -47.27 -1.63 4.38
N SER A 124 -47.32 -2.62 5.28
CA SER A 124 -46.48 -2.65 6.49
C SER A 124 -45.00 -2.82 6.13
N VAL A 125 -44.70 -3.71 5.18
CA VAL A 125 -43.32 -3.89 4.71
C VAL A 125 -42.83 -2.63 3.97
N PHE A 126 -43.69 -1.95 3.22
CA PHE A 126 -43.35 -0.72 2.49
C PHE A 126 -43.06 0.44 3.44
N ALA A 127 -43.86 0.61 4.50
CA ALA A 127 -43.65 1.63 5.52
C ALA A 127 -42.32 1.41 6.26
N VAL A 128 -42.04 0.17 6.69
CA VAL A 128 -40.79 -0.17 7.37
C VAL A 128 -39.59 0.03 6.43
N ALA A 129 -39.68 -0.43 5.19
CA ALA A 129 -38.62 -0.27 4.19
C ALA A 129 -38.31 1.21 3.91
N THR A 130 -39.35 2.06 3.86
CA THR A 130 -39.20 3.50 3.68
C THR A 130 -38.48 4.15 4.86
N VAL A 131 -38.87 3.79 6.10
CA VAL A 131 -38.23 4.29 7.33
C VAL A 131 -36.76 3.86 7.40
N VAL A 132 -36.47 2.59 7.11
CA VAL A 132 -35.10 2.05 7.12
C VAL A 132 -34.23 2.73 6.06
N THR A 133 -34.77 2.98 4.87
CA THR A 133 -34.02 3.70 3.81
C THR A 133 -33.69 5.12 4.25
N THR A 134 -34.68 5.82 4.81
CA THR A 134 -34.56 7.19 5.29
C THR A 134 -33.51 7.28 6.39
N LEU A 135 -33.57 6.39 7.39
CA LEU A 135 -32.61 6.32 8.47
C LEU A 135 -31.19 6.08 7.95
N GLY A 136 -31.04 5.20 6.96
CA GLY A 136 -29.76 4.95 6.30
C GLY A 136 -29.18 6.18 5.61
N SER A 137 -30.02 6.93 4.87
CA SER A 137 -29.61 8.19 4.23
C SER A 137 -29.23 9.26 5.25
N VAL A 138 -29.96 9.37 6.37
CA VAL A 138 -29.63 10.30 7.47
C VAL A 138 -28.28 9.95 8.09
N LEU A 139 -28.03 8.67 8.34
CA LEU A 139 -26.76 8.21 8.91
C LEU A 139 -25.58 8.46 7.96
N GLN A 140 -25.79 8.29 6.65
CA GLN A 140 -24.77 8.64 5.65
C GLN A 140 -24.48 10.14 5.64
N ALA A 141 -25.52 10.98 5.67
CA ALA A 141 -25.39 12.44 5.71
C ALA A 141 -24.64 12.93 6.96
N ALA A 142 -24.94 12.32 8.12
CA ALA A 142 -24.42 12.71 9.42
C ALA A 142 -23.12 11.99 9.81
N ALA A 143 -22.53 11.16 8.95
CA ALA A 143 -21.44 10.27 9.32
C ALA A 143 -20.16 11.04 9.75
N PRO A 144 -19.65 10.87 10.99
CA PRO A 144 -18.38 11.46 11.43
C PRO A 144 -17.16 10.70 10.90
N GLY A 145 -17.34 9.49 10.37
CA GLY A 145 -16.27 8.65 9.84
C GLY A 145 -16.81 7.44 9.10
N LEU A 146 -15.89 6.68 8.48
CA LEU A 146 -16.22 5.57 7.58
C LEU A 146 -17.20 4.57 8.19
N GLY A 147 -17.00 4.12 9.43
CA GLY A 147 -17.86 3.10 10.06
C GLY A 147 -19.34 3.48 10.13
N VAL A 148 -19.65 4.75 10.46
CA VAL A 148 -21.04 5.24 10.53
C VAL A 148 -21.63 5.44 9.13
N PHE A 149 -20.81 5.88 8.17
CA PHE A 149 -21.19 5.98 6.77
C PHE A 149 -21.59 4.61 6.21
N LEU A 150 -20.80 3.56 6.50
CA LEU A 150 -21.09 2.20 6.06
C LEU A 150 -22.36 1.63 6.68
N LEU A 151 -22.59 1.87 7.97
CA LEU A 151 -23.83 1.45 8.62
C LEU A 151 -25.05 2.12 7.97
N GLY A 152 -24.96 3.43 7.70
CA GLY A 152 -26.01 4.15 6.98
C GLY A 152 -26.23 3.63 5.56
N PHE A 153 -25.15 3.26 4.86
CA PHE A 153 -25.22 2.69 3.51
C PHE A 153 -25.94 1.34 3.49
N VAL A 154 -25.61 0.45 4.43
CA VAL A 154 -26.28 -0.85 4.56
C VAL A 154 -27.77 -0.67 4.83
N LEU A 155 -28.15 0.23 5.73
CA LEU A 155 -29.56 0.51 6.03
C LEU A 155 -30.31 1.12 4.83
N ASN A 156 -29.68 2.03 4.10
CA ASN A 156 -30.27 2.61 2.88
C ASN A 156 -30.55 1.50 1.83
N MET A 157 -29.57 0.65 1.56
CA MET A 157 -29.72 -0.46 0.60
C MET A 157 -30.75 -1.50 1.05
N MET A 158 -30.79 -1.84 2.35
CA MET A 158 -31.78 -2.76 2.91
C MET A 158 -33.21 -2.25 2.69
N GLY A 159 -33.44 -0.97 2.99
CA GLY A 159 -34.75 -0.34 2.81
C GLY A 159 -35.13 -0.21 1.33
N GLY A 160 -34.20 0.26 0.48
CA GLY A 160 -34.41 0.41 -0.96
C GLY A 160 -34.68 -0.92 -1.68
N MET A 161 -34.13 -2.03 -1.17
CA MET A 161 -34.44 -3.36 -1.67
C MET A 161 -35.85 -3.83 -1.28
N GLY A 162 -36.30 -3.52 -0.06
CA GLY A 162 -37.66 -3.84 0.37
C GLY A 162 -38.73 -3.13 -0.44
N THR A 163 -38.52 -1.85 -0.73
CA THR A 163 -39.42 -1.07 -1.61
C THR A 163 -39.44 -1.60 -3.04
N ARG A 164 -38.28 -2.01 -3.60
CA ARG A 164 -38.21 -2.66 -4.94
C ARG A 164 -38.91 -4.01 -4.98
N MET A 165 -38.74 -4.85 -3.96
CA MET A 165 -39.42 -6.15 -3.92
C MET A 165 -40.95 -5.99 -3.85
N ILE A 166 -41.45 -5.05 -3.06
CA ILE A 166 -42.88 -4.75 -2.98
C ILE A 166 -43.39 -4.20 -4.31
N MET A 167 -42.60 -3.37 -4.98
CA MET A 167 -42.92 -2.84 -6.30
C MET A 167 -43.11 -3.98 -7.33
N PHE A 168 -42.16 -4.92 -7.45
CA PHE A 168 -42.32 -6.06 -8.37
C PHE A 168 -43.45 -7.03 -7.96
N ASN A 169 -43.66 -7.26 -6.66
CA ASN A 169 -44.79 -8.08 -6.18
C ASN A 169 -46.16 -7.43 -6.42
N THR A 170 -46.23 -6.10 -6.29
CA THR A 170 -47.44 -5.32 -6.58
C THR A 170 -47.72 -5.30 -8.09
N ALA A 171 -46.68 -5.15 -8.93
CA ALA A 171 -46.78 -5.29 -10.39
C ALA A 171 -47.33 -6.67 -10.80
N THR A 172 -46.86 -7.71 -10.10
CA THR A 172 -47.31 -9.10 -10.30
C THR A 172 -48.79 -9.28 -9.94
N SER A 173 -49.26 -8.59 -8.90
CA SER A 173 -50.64 -8.65 -8.39
C SER A 173 -51.63 -7.83 -9.24
N LEU A 174 -51.16 -6.72 -9.83
CA LEU A 174 -51.94 -5.82 -10.69
C LEU A 174 -51.96 -6.25 -12.17
N SER A 175 -51.15 -7.23 -12.56
CA SER A 175 -51.07 -7.75 -13.94
C SER A 175 -51.61 -9.17 -14.06
N THR A 176 -52.17 -9.49 -15.21
CA THR A 176 -52.54 -10.87 -15.54
C THR A 176 -51.31 -11.64 -16.02
N PRO A 177 -51.30 -12.99 -15.92
CA PRO A 177 -50.14 -13.78 -16.32
C PRO A 177 -49.72 -13.54 -17.78
N LYS A 178 -50.68 -13.22 -18.66
CA LYS A 178 -50.46 -12.85 -20.07
C LYS A 178 -49.65 -11.56 -20.28
N TYR A 179 -49.81 -10.56 -19.40
CA TYR A 179 -49.20 -9.22 -19.56
C TYR A 179 -48.12 -8.93 -18.51
N ARG A 180 -47.71 -9.93 -17.71
CA ARG A 180 -46.76 -9.76 -16.60
C ARG A 180 -45.38 -9.30 -17.06
N GLY A 181 -44.90 -9.79 -18.20
CA GLY A 181 -43.64 -9.34 -18.79
C GLY A 181 -43.67 -7.86 -19.20
N THR A 182 -44.79 -7.40 -19.77
CA THR A 182 -45.00 -5.98 -20.08
C THR A 182 -45.10 -5.13 -18.83
N ALA A 183 -45.76 -5.64 -17.78
CA ALA A 183 -45.87 -5.01 -16.48
C ALA A 183 -44.49 -4.79 -15.81
N PHE A 184 -43.60 -5.77 -15.83
CA PHE A 184 -42.24 -5.60 -15.30
C PHE A 184 -41.40 -4.63 -16.12
N GLY A 185 -41.55 -4.63 -17.45
CA GLY A 185 -40.94 -3.60 -18.30
C GLY A 185 -41.45 -2.20 -17.95
N ALA A 186 -42.76 -2.04 -17.76
CA ALA A 186 -43.39 -0.76 -17.45
C ALA A 186 -42.91 -0.17 -16.11
N VAL A 187 -42.77 -0.99 -15.07
CA VAL A 187 -42.27 -0.57 -13.75
C VAL A 187 -40.84 -0.05 -13.80
N ASN A 188 -40.04 -0.47 -14.78
CA ASN A 188 -38.66 -0.03 -14.92
C ASN A 188 -38.51 1.20 -15.82
N VAL A 189 -39.53 1.59 -16.60
CA VAL A 189 -39.49 2.79 -17.47
C VAL A 189 -39.09 4.07 -16.74
N PRO A 190 -39.52 4.33 -15.49
CA PRO A 190 -39.09 5.51 -14.74
C PRO A 190 -37.57 5.60 -14.52
N SER A 191 -36.82 4.50 -14.62
CA SER A 191 -35.36 4.53 -14.57
C SER A 191 -34.76 5.38 -15.70
N VAL A 192 -35.46 5.50 -16.84
CA VAL A 192 -35.04 6.36 -17.96
C VAL A 192 -35.08 7.83 -17.56
N ALA A 193 -36.13 8.26 -16.84
CA ALA A 193 -36.26 9.63 -16.38
C ALA A 193 -35.26 9.96 -15.26
N SER A 194 -35.04 9.04 -14.31
CA SER A 194 -34.02 9.22 -13.26
C SER A 194 -32.61 9.23 -13.81
N SER A 195 -32.36 8.47 -14.87
CA SER A 195 -31.09 8.46 -15.59
C SER A 195 -30.80 9.78 -16.29
N LEU A 196 -31.83 10.47 -16.78
CA LEU A 196 -31.72 11.78 -17.44
C LEU A 196 -31.61 12.95 -16.44
N ALA A 197 -32.28 12.86 -15.29
CA ALA A 197 -32.37 13.96 -14.32
C ALA A 197 -31.52 13.76 -13.04
N GLY A 198 -31.29 12.53 -12.60
CA GLY A 198 -30.66 12.21 -11.30
C GLY A 198 -29.18 12.59 -11.22
N ALA A 199 -28.43 12.44 -12.30
CA ALA A 199 -27.03 12.88 -12.37
C ALA A 199 -26.90 14.40 -12.24
N GLN A 200 -27.83 15.15 -12.84
CA GLN A 200 -27.87 16.63 -12.78
C GLN A 200 -28.22 17.14 -11.38
N VAL A 201 -29.11 16.43 -10.67
CA VAL A 201 -29.45 16.72 -9.27
C VAL A 201 -28.27 16.45 -8.34
N ALA A 202 -27.58 15.32 -8.52
CA ALA A 202 -26.41 14.96 -7.71
C ALA A 202 -25.25 15.95 -7.90
N GLU A 203 -25.00 16.39 -9.14
CA GLU A 203 -23.99 17.41 -9.47
C GLU A 203 -24.31 18.76 -8.83
N SER A 204 -25.58 19.20 -8.88
CA SER A 204 -26.02 20.45 -8.23
C SER A 204 -25.89 20.41 -6.71
N ALA A 205 -26.18 19.27 -6.07
CA ALA A 205 -26.00 19.10 -4.63
C ALA A 205 -24.51 19.10 -4.24
N LEU A 206 -23.66 18.41 -4.99
CA LEU A 206 -22.20 18.38 -4.75
C LEU A 206 -21.57 19.77 -4.87
N LYS A 207 -21.96 20.55 -5.89
CA LYS A 207 -21.36 21.86 -6.19
C LYS A 207 -21.74 22.95 -5.18
N ASN A 208 -22.96 22.92 -4.66
CA ASN A 208 -23.50 24.03 -3.86
C ASN A 208 -23.49 23.79 -2.35
N ILE A 209 -23.56 22.53 -1.91
CA ILE A 209 -23.81 22.18 -0.50
C ILE A 209 -23.02 20.95 -0.01
N GLY A 210 -22.38 20.19 -0.90
CA GLY A 210 -21.55 19.02 -0.56
C GLY A 210 -22.35 17.71 -0.41
N TRP A 211 -21.65 16.57 -0.48
CA TRP A 211 -22.27 15.23 -0.51
C TRP A 211 -23.07 14.88 0.74
N ARG A 212 -22.69 15.42 1.91
CA ARG A 212 -23.41 15.26 3.19
C ARG A 212 -24.81 15.85 3.13
N TRP A 213 -24.92 17.06 2.59
CA TRP A 213 -26.22 17.71 2.35
C TRP A 213 -26.98 17.06 1.19
N GLY A 214 -26.28 16.48 0.21
CA GLY A 214 -26.88 15.63 -0.82
C GLY A 214 -27.66 14.44 -0.23
N TYR A 215 -27.04 13.67 0.69
CA TYR A 215 -27.75 12.61 1.41
C TYR A 215 -28.82 13.13 2.37
N GLY A 216 -28.60 14.29 3.00
CA GLY A 216 -29.56 14.90 3.92
C GLY A 216 -30.85 15.37 3.24
N ILE A 217 -30.72 16.07 2.11
CA ILE A 217 -31.86 16.45 1.25
C ILE A 217 -32.53 15.20 0.70
N TRP A 218 -31.75 14.20 0.28
CA TRP A 218 -32.30 12.95 -0.21
C TRP A 218 -33.08 12.18 0.87
N ALA A 219 -32.63 12.18 2.12
CA ALA A 219 -33.37 11.59 3.23
C ALA A 219 -34.72 12.28 3.46
N VAL A 220 -34.77 13.62 3.35
CA VAL A 220 -36.00 14.41 3.45
C VAL A 220 -36.92 14.18 2.24
N MET A 221 -36.36 14.08 1.03
CA MET A 221 -37.10 13.79 -0.20
C MET A 221 -37.65 12.36 -0.22
N TYR A 222 -36.86 11.36 0.16
CA TYR A 222 -37.27 9.96 0.20
C TYR A 222 -38.38 9.72 1.23
N ALA A 223 -38.34 10.43 2.37
CA ALA A 223 -39.40 10.41 3.38
C ALA A 223 -40.63 11.27 3.01
N GLY A 224 -40.41 12.42 2.37
CA GLY A 224 -41.47 13.39 2.00
C GLY A 224 -42.25 13.03 0.73
N ILE A 225 -41.62 12.36 -0.25
CA ILE A 225 -42.18 12.06 -1.58
C ILE A 225 -42.95 10.72 -1.60
N ASN A 226 -43.34 10.19 -0.43
CA ASN A 226 -44.49 9.29 -0.34
C ASN A 226 -45.83 10.06 -0.24
N ALA A 227 -45.80 11.39 -0.35
CA ALA A 227 -46.95 12.23 -0.61
C ALA A 227 -46.62 13.30 -1.69
N ALA A 228 -47.37 13.24 -2.81
CA ALA A 228 -47.55 14.26 -3.84
C ALA A 228 -46.40 14.56 -4.85
N ALA A 229 -46.82 14.79 -6.09
CA ALA A 229 -46.04 15.04 -7.30
C ALA A 229 -46.17 16.49 -7.78
N ALA A 230 -45.12 17.05 -8.41
CA ALA A 230 -45.17 17.82 -9.68
C ALA A 230 -43.90 18.67 -9.94
N TYR A 231 -43.38 18.54 -11.17
CA TYR A 231 -42.65 19.52 -12.02
C TYR A 231 -41.33 20.14 -11.49
N PHE A 232 -40.15 19.93 -12.09
CA PHE A 232 -39.69 19.77 -13.49
C PHE A 232 -39.97 20.95 -14.45
N TYR A 233 -39.77 22.19 -14.01
CA TYR A 233 -39.85 23.32 -14.96
C TYR A 233 -38.74 24.37 -14.92
N PRO A 234 -38.08 24.72 -13.80
CA PRO A 234 -37.08 25.80 -13.85
C PRO A 234 -35.67 25.36 -14.25
N PHE A 235 -35.36 24.05 -14.20
CA PHE A 235 -33.98 23.55 -14.29
C PHE A 235 -33.42 23.45 -15.72
N LEU A 236 -34.30 23.53 -16.73
CA LEU A 236 -33.92 23.51 -18.15
C LEU A 236 -33.06 24.71 -18.58
N MET A 237 -32.84 25.71 -17.74
CA MET A 237 -32.64 27.05 -18.28
C MET A 237 -31.26 27.70 -18.18
N VAL A 238 -30.19 27.11 -17.60
CA VAL A 238 -29.05 27.98 -17.23
C VAL A 238 -27.64 27.65 -17.76
N CYS A 239 -27.12 26.43 -17.90
CA CYS A 239 -25.65 26.32 -18.09
C CYS A 239 -25.15 25.13 -18.94
N SER A 240 -25.10 25.30 -20.25
CA SER A 240 -24.09 24.62 -21.09
C SER A 240 -22.72 25.21 -20.77
N ASP A 241 -21.61 24.45 -20.69
CA ASP A 241 -20.82 24.16 -21.89
C ASP A 241 -19.68 23.12 -21.61
N LEU A 242 -19.68 21.81 -21.91
CA LEU A 242 -20.67 20.75 -22.08
C LEU A 242 -20.47 19.77 -20.90
N SER A 243 -21.56 19.24 -20.35
CA SER A 243 -21.61 18.71 -18.98
C SER A 243 -21.45 17.19 -18.86
N ILE A 244 -21.41 16.71 -17.60
CA ILE A 244 -21.52 15.30 -17.16
C ILE A 244 -22.66 14.54 -17.89
N SER A 245 -23.66 15.26 -18.43
CA SER A 245 -24.71 14.69 -19.26
C SER A 245 -24.19 13.98 -20.51
N ASN A 246 -23.13 14.44 -21.18
CA ASN A 246 -22.61 13.79 -22.40
C ASN A 246 -21.97 12.42 -22.14
N ALA A 247 -21.20 12.30 -21.04
CA ALA A 247 -20.65 11.03 -20.57
C ALA A 247 -21.76 10.06 -20.10
N THR A 248 -22.83 10.61 -19.53
CA THR A 248 -24.00 9.84 -19.09
C THR A 248 -24.85 9.39 -20.28
N TYR A 249 -25.09 10.23 -21.29
CA TYR A 249 -25.84 9.87 -22.51
C TYR A 249 -25.26 8.65 -23.23
N ILE A 250 -23.94 8.43 -23.19
CA ILE A 250 -23.26 7.27 -23.83
C ILE A 250 -23.52 5.96 -23.07
N THR A 251 -23.47 5.98 -21.74
CA THR A 251 -23.76 4.80 -20.88
C THR A 251 -25.27 4.52 -20.78
N LEU A 252 -26.12 5.52 -20.99
CA LEU A 252 -27.58 5.40 -20.94
C LEU A 252 -28.20 4.66 -22.13
N ILE A 253 -27.49 4.57 -23.25
CA ILE A 253 -28.02 3.93 -24.46
C ILE A 253 -28.33 2.45 -24.21
N VAL A 254 -27.48 1.71 -23.49
CA VAL A 254 -27.79 0.32 -23.06
C VAL A 254 -29.05 0.27 -22.20
N GLY A 255 -29.14 1.16 -21.21
CA GLY A 255 -30.23 1.16 -20.23
C GLY A 255 -31.58 1.44 -20.88
N VAL A 256 -31.66 2.48 -21.71
CA VAL A 256 -32.88 2.87 -22.41
C VAL A 256 -33.33 1.80 -23.41
N VAL A 257 -32.39 1.25 -24.19
CA VAL A 257 -32.69 0.21 -25.18
C VAL A 257 -33.09 -1.09 -24.49
N CYS A 258 -32.44 -1.47 -23.39
CA CYS A 258 -32.81 -2.62 -22.57
C CYS A 258 -34.26 -2.52 -22.07
N GLN A 259 -34.70 -1.36 -21.56
CA GLN A 259 -36.08 -1.21 -21.06
C GLN A 259 -37.12 -1.16 -22.18
N LEU A 260 -36.84 -0.46 -23.28
CA LEU A 260 -37.73 -0.43 -24.46
C LEU A 260 -37.87 -1.81 -25.10
N MET A 261 -36.76 -2.53 -25.25
CA MET A 261 -36.78 -3.89 -25.76
C MET A 261 -37.43 -4.86 -24.77
N GLY A 262 -37.31 -4.65 -23.46
CA GLY A 262 -38.04 -5.41 -22.45
C GLY A 262 -39.56 -5.34 -22.63
N LEU A 263 -40.11 -4.17 -22.98
CA LEU A 263 -41.53 -4.01 -23.34
C LEU A 263 -41.89 -4.72 -24.64
N VAL A 264 -41.06 -4.57 -25.67
CA VAL A 264 -41.25 -5.20 -27.00
C VAL A 264 -41.20 -6.73 -26.88
N TYR A 265 -40.18 -7.28 -26.23
CA TYR A 265 -40.09 -8.72 -25.98
C TYR A 265 -41.24 -9.22 -25.11
N GLY A 266 -41.63 -8.47 -24.07
CA GLY A 266 -42.82 -8.77 -23.26
C GLY A 266 -44.08 -8.92 -24.12
N PHE A 267 -44.29 -8.02 -25.08
CA PHE A 267 -45.40 -8.05 -26.02
C PHE A 267 -45.30 -9.21 -27.02
N ILE A 268 -44.10 -9.47 -27.57
CA ILE A 268 -43.84 -10.59 -28.48
C ILE A 268 -44.10 -11.93 -27.78
N MET A 269 -43.61 -12.12 -26.56
CA MET A 269 -43.88 -13.33 -25.76
C MET A 269 -45.36 -13.51 -25.46
N ALA A 270 -46.09 -12.41 -25.17
CA ALA A 270 -47.53 -12.45 -24.96
C ALA A 270 -48.32 -12.84 -26.23
N ARG A 271 -47.77 -12.58 -27.44
CA ARG A 271 -48.42 -12.83 -28.73
C ARG A 271 -48.07 -14.19 -29.37
N TYR A 272 -46.84 -14.67 -29.17
CA TYR A 272 -46.28 -15.83 -29.86
C TYR A 272 -45.97 -17.02 -28.94
N LYS A 273 -46.09 -16.90 -27.61
CA LYS A 273 -45.91 -17.96 -26.59
C LYS A 273 -44.55 -18.71 -26.55
N GLN A 274 -43.63 -18.41 -27.45
CA GLN A 274 -42.29 -19.02 -27.50
C GLN A 274 -41.28 -18.29 -26.61
N MET A 275 -41.19 -18.62 -25.33
CA MET A 275 -40.33 -17.89 -24.39
C MET A 275 -38.85 -18.33 -24.38
N LYS A 276 -38.55 -19.61 -24.67
CA LYS A 276 -37.19 -20.17 -24.55
C LYS A 276 -36.21 -19.60 -25.57
N TRP A 277 -36.60 -19.57 -26.85
CA TRP A 277 -35.70 -19.15 -27.93
C TRP A 277 -35.44 -17.64 -27.91
N ILE A 278 -36.44 -16.84 -27.55
CA ILE A 278 -36.30 -15.39 -27.33
C ILE A 278 -35.28 -15.11 -26.22
N TYR A 279 -35.31 -15.89 -25.14
CA TYR A 279 -34.36 -15.77 -24.02
C TYR A 279 -32.91 -16.03 -24.43
N VAL A 280 -32.67 -17.16 -25.10
CA VAL A 280 -31.33 -17.58 -25.54
C VAL A 280 -30.75 -16.63 -26.58
N SER A 281 -31.55 -16.16 -27.54
CA SER A 281 -31.10 -15.19 -28.55
C SER A 281 -30.73 -13.85 -27.93
N GLY A 282 -31.49 -13.38 -26.93
CA GLY A 282 -31.19 -12.13 -26.23
C GLY A 282 -29.86 -12.16 -25.48
N LEU A 283 -29.57 -13.25 -24.77
CA LEU A 283 -28.31 -13.40 -24.04
C LEU A 283 -27.09 -13.42 -25.00
N ALA A 284 -27.21 -14.08 -26.14
CA ALA A 284 -26.15 -14.09 -27.17
C ALA A 284 -25.90 -12.68 -27.74
N ILE A 285 -26.96 -11.90 -27.99
CA ILE A 285 -26.86 -10.51 -28.45
C ILE A 285 -26.20 -9.61 -27.38
N ALA A 286 -26.51 -9.83 -26.09
CA ALA A 286 -25.90 -9.07 -24.99
C ALA A 286 -24.39 -9.31 -24.89
N LEU A 287 -23.96 -10.57 -25.02
CA LEU A 287 -22.54 -10.96 -25.00
C LEU A 287 -21.80 -10.43 -26.22
N LEU A 288 -22.42 -10.44 -27.40
CA LEU A 288 -21.84 -9.87 -28.62
C LEU A 288 -21.64 -8.35 -28.50
N GLY A 289 -22.61 -7.62 -27.97
CA GLY A 289 -22.48 -6.19 -27.70
C GLY A 289 -21.35 -5.85 -26.71
N ARG A 290 -21.13 -6.70 -25.69
CA ARG A 290 -20.00 -6.58 -24.76
C ARG A 290 -18.66 -6.96 -25.39
N GLY A 291 -18.63 -7.98 -26.24
CA GLY A 291 -17.45 -8.39 -27.00
C GLY A 291 -16.95 -7.29 -27.94
N LEU A 292 -17.87 -6.59 -28.62
CA LEU A 292 -17.54 -5.48 -29.52
C LEU A 292 -16.88 -4.29 -28.80
N GLN A 293 -17.08 -4.13 -27.49
CA GLN A 293 -16.44 -3.05 -26.72
C GLN A 293 -14.92 -3.23 -26.62
N TYR A 294 -14.39 -4.45 -26.76
CA TYR A 294 -12.95 -4.72 -26.71
C TYR A 294 -12.20 -4.26 -27.97
N GLU A 295 -12.89 -4.17 -29.11
CA GLU A 295 -12.31 -3.71 -30.39
C GLU A 295 -12.21 -2.18 -30.45
N PHE A 296 -12.97 -1.44 -29.65
CA PHE A 296 -13.02 0.02 -29.65
C PHE A 296 -12.25 0.62 -28.46
N VAL A 297 -10.92 0.56 -28.54
CA VAL A 297 -9.99 0.87 -27.43
C VAL A 297 -9.81 2.38 -27.19
N ASP A 298 -9.93 3.22 -28.23
CA ASP A 298 -9.77 4.68 -28.10
C ASP A 298 -11.11 5.43 -28.25
N PRO A 299 -11.71 5.89 -27.14
CA PRO A 299 -12.99 6.58 -27.17
C PRO A 299 -12.94 7.93 -27.87
N ARG A 300 -11.77 8.55 -28.13
CA ARG A 300 -11.73 9.87 -28.80
C ARG A 300 -11.92 9.78 -30.31
N THR A 301 -11.58 8.64 -30.90
CA THR A 301 -11.60 8.42 -32.35
C THR A 301 -12.69 7.43 -32.78
N GLN A 302 -13.22 6.61 -31.85
CA GLN A 302 -14.13 5.50 -32.16
C GLN A 302 -15.48 5.56 -31.41
N MET A 303 -15.91 6.77 -31.03
CA MET A 303 -17.18 7.01 -30.31
C MET A 303 -18.40 6.34 -30.95
N ALA A 304 -18.51 6.35 -32.28
CA ALA A 304 -19.63 5.73 -32.98
C ALA A 304 -19.66 4.20 -32.80
N GLY A 305 -18.50 3.53 -32.81
CA GLY A 305 -18.39 2.09 -32.57
C GLY A 305 -18.77 1.71 -31.14
N LEU A 306 -18.34 2.51 -30.16
CA LEU A 306 -18.75 2.38 -28.76
C LEU A 306 -20.26 2.53 -28.61
N VAL A 307 -20.88 3.56 -29.19
CA VAL A 307 -22.34 3.75 -29.14
C VAL A 307 -23.09 2.56 -29.74
N VAL A 308 -22.64 2.04 -30.89
CA VAL A 308 -23.25 0.85 -31.52
C VAL A 308 -23.11 -0.39 -30.65
N SER A 309 -21.95 -0.62 -30.03
CA SER A 309 -21.75 -1.76 -29.13
C SER A 309 -22.69 -1.70 -27.91
N GLN A 310 -22.95 -0.49 -27.39
CA GLN A 310 -23.90 -0.24 -26.30
C GLN A 310 -25.35 -0.46 -26.75
N LEU A 311 -25.72 -0.04 -27.96
CA LEU A 311 -27.04 -0.35 -28.54
C LEU A 311 -27.26 -1.87 -28.61
N VAL A 312 -26.29 -2.62 -29.15
CA VAL A 312 -26.37 -4.07 -29.30
C VAL A 312 -26.45 -4.77 -27.94
N ALA A 313 -25.62 -4.38 -26.98
CA ALA A 313 -25.68 -4.92 -25.62
C ALA A 313 -27.05 -4.67 -24.97
N GLY A 314 -27.59 -3.46 -25.12
CA GLY A 314 -28.92 -3.09 -24.61
C GLY A 314 -30.05 -3.94 -25.19
N ILE A 315 -30.02 -4.23 -26.50
CA ILE A 315 -31.01 -5.10 -27.15
C ILE A 315 -31.03 -6.49 -26.50
N GLY A 316 -29.85 -7.04 -26.19
CA GLY A 316 -29.75 -8.35 -25.55
C GLY A 316 -30.17 -8.35 -24.08
N PHE A 317 -29.76 -7.35 -23.30
CA PHE A 317 -30.10 -7.27 -21.87
C PHE A 317 -31.60 -7.08 -21.60
N GLY A 318 -32.35 -6.49 -22.53
CA GLY A 318 -33.81 -6.32 -22.40
C GLY A 318 -34.59 -7.63 -22.27
N VAL A 319 -33.99 -8.74 -22.72
CA VAL A 319 -34.52 -10.09 -22.57
C VAL A 319 -34.29 -10.66 -21.16
N GLY A 320 -33.22 -10.23 -20.48
CA GLY A 320 -32.87 -10.71 -19.13
C GLY A 320 -33.96 -10.41 -18.09
N ILE A 321 -34.60 -9.24 -18.18
CA ILE A 321 -35.73 -8.81 -17.32
C ILE A 321 -36.92 -9.76 -17.46
N GLN A 322 -37.06 -10.41 -18.61
CA GLN A 322 -38.17 -11.32 -18.92
C GLN A 322 -37.95 -12.75 -18.42
N GLY A 323 -36.72 -13.10 -18.02
CA GLY A 323 -36.43 -14.37 -17.36
C GLY A 323 -37.22 -14.58 -16.06
N LEU A 324 -37.56 -13.49 -15.37
CA LEU A 324 -38.42 -13.52 -14.17
C LEU A 324 -39.86 -13.97 -14.49
N THR A 325 -40.41 -13.54 -15.64
CA THR A 325 -41.74 -13.95 -16.11
C THR A 325 -41.77 -15.43 -16.45
N ILE A 326 -40.69 -15.96 -17.05
CA ILE A 326 -40.53 -17.38 -17.36
C ILE A 326 -40.48 -18.21 -16.07
N ALA A 327 -39.67 -17.79 -15.09
CA ALA A 327 -39.52 -18.48 -13.81
C ALA A 327 -40.81 -18.49 -12.98
N GLN A 328 -41.58 -17.40 -13.01
CA GLN A 328 -42.89 -17.33 -12.33
C GLN A 328 -44.00 -18.08 -13.06
N GLY A 329 -43.91 -18.23 -14.39
CA GLY A 329 -44.87 -19.01 -15.18
C GLY A 329 -44.86 -20.50 -14.86
N SER A 330 -43.76 -21.01 -14.31
CA SER A 330 -43.55 -22.41 -13.91
C SER A 330 -43.77 -22.71 -12.43
N ALA A 331 -44.28 -21.75 -11.63
CA ALA A 331 -44.35 -21.87 -10.18
C ALA A 331 -45.70 -21.42 -9.59
N ASN A 332 -45.96 -21.83 -8.34
CA ASN A 332 -47.18 -21.44 -7.62
C ASN A 332 -47.14 -19.95 -7.21
N PRO A 333 -48.29 -19.23 -7.22
CA PRO A 333 -48.34 -17.81 -6.85
C PRO A 333 -47.81 -17.46 -5.46
N LYS A 334 -47.87 -18.41 -4.51
CA LYS A 334 -47.31 -18.25 -3.16
C LYS A 334 -45.78 -18.19 -3.15
N ASP A 335 -45.12 -18.73 -4.18
CA ASP A 335 -43.67 -18.81 -4.30
C ASP A 335 -43.08 -17.63 -5.10
N TYR A 336 -43.92 -16.75 -5.65
CA TYR A 336 -43.49 -15.60 -6.45
C TYR A 336 -42.52 -14.66 -5.72
N PRO A 337 -42.70 -14.33 -4.42
CA PRO A 337 -41.74 -13.51 -3.69
C PRO A 337 -40.34 -14.15 -3.61
N ILE A 338 -40.27 -15.47 -3.47
CA ILE A 338 -39.01 -16.24 -3.39
C ILE A 338 -38.31 -16.26 -4.75
N ILE A 339 -39.07 -16.46 -5.84
CA ILE A 339 -38.52 -16.46 -7.21
C ILE A 339 -37.96 -15.07 -7.59
N ILE A 340 -38.66 -14.00 -7.21
CA ILE A 340 -38.17 -12.62 -7.37
C ILE A 340 -36.88 -12.42 -6.59
N ALA A 341 -36.80 -12.91 -5.35
CA ALA A 341 -35.59 -12.82 -4.53
C ALA A 341 -34.40 -13.55 -5.18
N ILE A 342 -34.57 -14.79 -5.64
CA ILE A 342 -33.50 -15.57 -6.30
C ILE A 342 -32.94 -14.87 -7.55
N PHE A 343 -33.82 -14.24 -8.35
CA PHE A 343 -33.41 -13.50 -9.53
C PHE A 343 -32.52 -12.28 -9.19
N PHE A 344 -32.90 -11.51 -8.16
CA PHE A 344 -32.11 -10.37 -7.71
C PHE A 344 -30.82 -10.80 -6.98
N ILE A 345 -30.83 -11.89 -6.24
CA ILE A 345 -29.62 -12.47 -5.62
C ILE A 345 -28.60 -12.78 -6.73
N SER A 346 -29.02 -13.51 -7.76
CA SER A 346 -28.15 -13.94 -8.86
C SER A 346 -27.54 -12.74 -9.62
N SER A 347 -28.34 -11.69 -9.84
CA SER A 347 -27.87 -10.47 -10.52
C SER A 347 -26.87 -9.68 -9.68
N ASN A 348 -27.09 -9.57 -8.37
CA ASN A 348 -26.18 -8.85 -7.46
C ASN A 348 -24.87 -9.60 -7.25
N VAL A 349 -24.87 -10.94 -7.18
CA VAL A 349 -23.64 -11.75 -7.13
C VAL A 349 -22.74 -11.45 -8.33
N GLY A 350 -23.31 -11.44 -9.54
CA GLY A 350 -22.56 -11.12 -10.75
C GLY A 350 -21.95 -9.72 -10.74
N ALA A 351 -22.71 -8.71 -10.28
CA ALA A 351 -22.22 -7.34 -10.17
C ALA A 351 -21.09 -7.18 -9.14
N SER A 352 -21.21 -7.84 -7.98
CA SER A 352 -20.17 -7.82 -6.93
C SER A 352 -18.87 -8.46 -7.38
N VAL A 353 -18.93 -9.61 -8.08
CA VAL A 353 -17.73 -10.28 -8.62
C VAL A 353 -17.05 -9.39 -9.68
N ALA A 354 -17.82 -8.79 -10.59
CA ALA A 354 -17.27 -7.88 -11.60
C ALA A 354 -16.64 -6.63 -10.97
N GLY A 355 -17.28 -6.03 -9.96
CA GLY A 355 -16.75 -4.89 -9.22
C GLY A 355 -15.43 -5.18 -8.52
N ALA A 356 -15.29 -6.36 -7.91
CA ALA A 356 -14.04 -6.81 -7.29
C ALA A 356 -12.90 -6.92 -8.33
N ILE A 357 -13.17 -7.48 -9.51
CA ILE A 357 -12.19 -7.63 -10.59
C ILE A 357 -11.74 -6.27 -11.12
N VAL A 358 -12.68 -5.35 -11.39
CA VAL A 358 -12.36 -4.00 -11.90
C VAL A 358 -11.59 -3.19 -10.86
N GLY A 359 -11.97 -3.27 -9.58
CA GLY A 359 -11.24 -2.60 -8.50
C GLY A 359 -9.80 -3.09 -8.36
N ALA A 360 -9.56 -4.39 -8.51
CA ALA A 360 -8.22 -4.96 -8.54
C ALA A 360 -7.38 -4.45 -9.72
N VAL A 361 -7.97 -4.31 -10.92
CA VAL A 361 -7.29 -3.79 -12.11
C VAL A 361 -6.98 -2.30 -11.97
N TRP A 362 -7.89 -1.50 -11.42
CA TRP A 362 -7.72 -0.06 -11.24
C TRP A 362 -6.57 0.27 -10.28
N THR A 363 -6.49 -0.46 -9.18
CA THR A 363 -5.48 -0.25 -8.13
C THR A 363 -4.08 -0.68 -8.58
N THR A 364 -3.96 -1.73 -9.39
CA THR A 364 -2.67 -2.31 -9.77
C THR A 364 -2.14 -1.84 -11.13
N VAL A 365 -2.97 -1.88 -12.18
CA VAL A 365 -2.52 -1.67 -13.56
C VAL A 365 -2.64 -0.20 -13.98
N LEU A 366 -3.72 0.47 -13.58
CA LEU A 366 -3.97 1.82 -14.03
C LEU A 366 -3.06 2.85 -13.35
N THR A 367 -2.83 2.75 -12.03
CA THR A 367 -1.92 3.63 -11.30
C THR A 367 -0.52 3.65 -11.92
N ALA A 368 -0.01 2.47 -12.30
CA ALA A 368 1.29 2.32 -12.97
C ALA A 368 1.30 2.97 -14.38
N LYS A 369 0.23 2.78 -15.17
CA LYS A 369 0.12 3.39 -16.50
C LYS A 369 -0.18 4.89 -16.48
N LEU A 370 -0.87 5.40 -15.47
CA LEU A 370 -1.18 6.83 -15.31
C LEU A 370 0.11 7.61 -15.07
N HIS A 371 0.98 7.11 -14.20
CA HIS A 371 2.29 7.71 -13.92
C HIS A 371 3.16 7.79 -15.19
N ALA A 372 3.15 6.74 -16.01
CA ALA A 372 3.91 6.71 -17.27
C ALA A 372 3.40 7.75 -18.29
N ASN A 373 2.08 7.92 -18.42
CA ASN A 373 1.44 8.67 -19.50
C ASN A 373 0.87 10.05 -19.11
N LEU A 374 1.17 10.53 -17.90
CA LEU A 374 0.79 11.88 -17.46
C LEU A 374 1.37 12.94 -18.42
N PRO A 375 0.54 13.90 -18.89
CA PRO A 375 1.00 15.05 -19.68
C PRO A 375 2.13 15.81 -18.99
N VAL A 376 3.03 16.41 -19.78
CA VAL A 376 4.21 17.13 -19.28
C VAL A 376 3.80 18.26 -18.32
N GLU A 377 2.68 18.92 -18.59
CA GLU A 377 2.13 19.99 -17.77
C GLU A 377 1.75 19.51 -16.36
N LEU A 378 1.15 18.32 -16.24
CA LEU A 378 0.78 17.75 -14.94
C LEU A 378 1.98 17.17 -14.18
N LYS A 379 2.98 16.62 -14.90
CA LYS A 379 4.27 16.26 -14.29
C LYS A 379 4.98 17.50 -13.74
N SER A 380 4.93 18.61 -14.47
CA SER A 380 5.49 19.89 -14.01
C SER A 380 4.75 20.47 -12.80
N GLN A 381 3.44 20.25 -12.68
CA GLN A 381 2.66 20.65 -11.50
C GLN A 381 2.95 19.77 -10.28
N ALA A 382 3.09 18.46 -10.46
CA ALA A 382 3.53 17.56 -9.37
C ALA A 382 4.95 17.93 -8.90
N GLN A 383 5.84 18.26 -9.84
CA GLN A 383 7.19 18.73 -9.53
C GLN A 383 7.16 20.12 -8.87
N ALA A 384 6.29 21.02 -9.29
CA ALA A 384 6.10 22.32 -8.65
C ALA A 384 5.58 22.17 -7.21
N ILE A 385 4.71 21.20 -6.95
CA ILE A 385 4.24 20.86 -5.59
C ILE A 385 5.40 20.30 -4.77
N LEU A 386 6.16 19.33 -5.28
CA LEU A 386 7.35 18.80 -4.61
C LEU A 386 8.38 19.89 -4.31
N ASN A 387 8.63 20.78 -5.27
CA ASN A 387 9.55 21.92 -5.12
C ASN A 387 9.01 23.00 -4.17
N SER A 388 7.70 23.02 -3.91
CA SER A 388 7.07 23.89 -2.91
C SER A 388 7.05 23.26 -1.51
N LEU A 389 7.37 21.97 -1.38
CA LEU A 389 7.55 21.37 -0.06
C LEU A 389 8.88 21.86 0.54
N PRO A 390 8.89 22.21 1.82
CA PRO A 390 10.13 22.56 2.49
C PRO A 390 11.02 21.32 2.58
N ASN A 391 12.32 21.51 2.34
CA ASN A 391 13.39 20.56 2.65
C ASN A 391 14.38 21.19 3.65
N PRO A 392 13.98 21.33 4.94
CA PRO A 392 14.87 21.85 5.96
C PRO A 392 16.15 21.02 6.02
N SER A 393 17.27 21.72 6.01
CA SER A 393 18.62 21.16 5.88
C SER A 393 19.54 21.81 6.91
N PHE A 394 20.43 21.01 7.53
CA PHE A 394 21.43 21.52 8.46
C PHE A 394 22.74 21.79 7.73
N VAL A 395 23.02 23.08 7.50
CA VAL A 395 24.06 23.55 6.58
C VAL A 395 25.24 24.09 7.36
N LEU A 396 26.44 23.60 7.02
CA LEU A 396 27.71 24.22 7.40
C LEU A 396 28.03 25.33 6.39
N ARG A 397 27.84 26.59 6.76
CA ARG A 397 28.14 27.73 5.87
C ARG A 397 29.62 28.08 5.85
N ALA A 398 30.24 28.02 7.03
CA ALA A 398 31.66 28.26 7.24
C ALA A 398 32.13 27.51 8.50
N VAL A 399 33.43 27.52 8.77
CA VAL A 399 33.99 26.92 9.98
C VAL A 399 33.30 27.50 11.22
N LYS A 400 32.75 26.60 12.07
CA LYS A 400 31.97 26.92 13.27
C LYS A 400 30.67 27.69 13.04
N ASP A 401 30.21 27.80 11.80
CA ASP A 401 28.96 28.47 11.44
C ASP A 401 28.01 27.48 10.77
N VAL A 402 27.07 26.99 11.56
CA VAL A 402 25.99 26.08 11.14
C VAL A 402 24.65 26.79 11.20
N THR A 403 23.75 26.46 10.30
CA THR A 403 22.40 27.04 10.32
C THR A 403 21.39 26.09 9.71
N PHE A 404 20.11 26.32 10.03
CA PHE A 404 18.99 25.64 9.40
C PHE A 404 18.56 26.44 8.18
N GLU A 405 18.64 25.85 7.00
CA GLU A 405 18.18 26.45 5.76
C GLU A 405 17.10 25.58 5.12
N ASP A 406 16.07 26.19 4.56
CA ASP A 406 15.16 25.47 3.69
C ASP A 406 15.78 25.38 2.30
N ARG A 407 16.15 24.17 1.88
CA ARG A 407 16.68 23.91 0.54
C ARG A 407 15.54 23.43 -0.37
N PRO A 408 15.68 23.44 -1.69
CA PRO A 408 14.72 22.77 -2.56
C PRO A 408 14.75 21.25 -2.33
N VAL A 409 13.60 20.59 -2.44
CA VAL A 409 13.56 19.13 -2.59
C VAL A 409 14.30 18.76 -3.89
N PRO A 410 15.30 17.86 -3.87
CA PRO A 410 16.07 17.55 -5.06
C PRO A 410 15.26 16.74 -6.07
N ASP A 411 15.29 17.16 -7.33
CA ASP A 411 14.79 16.38 -8.47
C ASP A 411 15.64 15.13 -8.70
N LEU A 412 15.00 14.04 -9.15
CA LEU A 412 15.71 12.86 -9.64
C LEU A 412 16.59 13.24 -10.84
N LYS A 413 17.90 13.00 -10.76
CA LYS A 413 18.87 13.39 -11.80
C LYS A 413 19.14 12.26 -12.79
N ASP A 414 19.13 11.02 -12.30
CA ASP A 414 19.31 9.80 -13.09
C ASP A 414 18.04 8.93 -13.02
N PRO A 415 17.70 8.21 -14.11
CA PRO A 415 16.62 7.20 -14.10
C PRO A 415 16.76 6.10 -13.03
N ASN A 416 17.95 5.90 -12.46
CA ASN A 416 18.25 4.95 -11.38
C ASN A 416 18.37 5.62 -10.01
N ASP A 417 18.02 6.89 -9.87
CA ASP A 417 18.01 7.57 -8.57
C ASP A 417 16.75 7.23 -7.78
N VAL A 418 16.85 7.38 -6.46
CA VAL A 418 15.73 7.36 -5.53
C VAL A 418 15.75 8.61 -4.66
N LEU A 419 14.56 9.13 -4.36
CA LEU A 419 14.38 10.17 -3.35
C LEU A 419 14.02 9.48 -2.03
N VAL A 420 14.80 9.76 -1.00
CA VAL A 420 14.61 9.18 0.33
C VAL A 420 14.18 10.29 1.29
N HIS A 421 13.08 10.07 2.00
CA HIS A 421 12.75 10.83 3.21
C HIS A 421 13.63 10.33 4.35
N VAL A 422 14.58 11.17 4.76
CA VAL A 422 15.58 10.78 5.76
C VAL A 422 14.89 10.70 7.12
N GLY A 423 15.00 9.55 7.77
CA GLY A 423 14.35 9.31 9.06
C GLY A 423 15.30 9.32 10.24
N GLN A 424 16.56 8.89 10.07
CA GLN A 424 17.58 8.90 11.11
C GLN A 424 18.95 9.20 10.50
N THR A 425 19.73 10.02 11.17
CA THR A 425 21.12 10.31 10.79
C THR A 425 22.04 10.25 12.02
N GLY A 426 23.07 9.43 11.96
CA GLY A 426 24.14 9.41 12.94
C GLY A 426 25.14 10.54 12.72
N ILE A 427 25.70 11.06 13.82
CA ILE A 427 26.81 12.01 13.76
C ILE A 427 28.13 11.24 13.76
N CYS A 428 28.99 11.53 12.79
CA CYS A 428 30.35 11.03 12.74
C CYS A 428 31.35 12.06 13.27
N GLY A 429 32.53 11.59 13.68
CA GLY A 429 33.65 12.49 14.03
C GLY A 429 34.10 13.34 12.84
N SER A 430 33.91 12.88 11.61
CA SER A 430 34.20 13.63 10.39
C SER A 430 33.29 14.85 10.22
N ASP A 431 31.99 14.76 10.53
CA ASP A 431 31.08 15.91 10.49
C ASP A 431 31.53 17.00 11.46
N VAL A 432 31.94 16.61 12.68
CA VAL A 432 32.50 17.54 13.67
C VAL A 432 33.85 18.11 13.21
N HIS A 433 34.70 17.32 12.56
CA HIS A 433 35.96 17.81 11.99
C HIS A 433 35.74 18.86 10.90
N TYR A 434 34.78 18.66 9.99
CA TYR A 434 34.40 19.69 9.01
C TYR A 434 33.86 20.93 9.69
N TRP A 435 32.97 20.79 10.66
CA TRP A 435 32.44 21.94 11.40
C TRP A 435 33.56 22.72 12.13
N GLN A 436 34.49 22.04 12.78
CA GLN A 436 35.55 22.70 13.56
C GLN A 436 36.71 23.25 12.74
N ARG A 437 37.09 22.58 11.64
CA ARG A 437 38.33 22.86 10.89
C ARG A 437 38.11 23.17 9.42
N GLY A 438 36.93 22.90 8.88
CA GLY A 438 36.60 23.11 7.46
C GLY A 438 37.36 22.19 6.51
N ARG A 439 38.06 21.16 7.01
CA ARG A 439 38.81 20.22 6.16
C ARG A 439 39.14 18.91 6.86
N ILE A 440 39.29 17.86 6.05
CA ILE A 440 39.89 16.58 6.41
C ILE A 440 40.88 16.19 5.31
N GLY A 441 42.17 16.14 5.63
CA GLY A 441 43.21 15.94 4.62
C GLY A 441 43.09 16.96 3.48
N SER A 442 42.96 16.48 2.25
CA SER A 442 42.80 17.29 1.04
C SER A 442 41.36 17.71 0.73
N TYR A 443 40.37 17.27 1.51
CA TYR A 443 38.97 17.65 1.34
C TYR A 443 38.72 18.96 2.09
N ILE A 444 38.64 20.06 1.36
CA ILE A 444 38.52 21.43 1.90
C ILE A 444 37.12 21.97 1.61
N LEU A 445 36.47 22.52 2.62
CA LEU A 445 35.20 23.22 2.51
C LEU A 445 35.40 24.52 1.70
N ASN A 446 34.88 24.54 0.48
CA ASN A 446 34.98 25.70 -0.43
C ASN A 446 33.68 26.50 -0.55
N GLY A 447 32.62 26.09 0.15
CA GLY A 447 31.30 26.74 0.15
C GLY A 447 30.34 26.03 1.12
N PRO A 448 29.11 26.53 1.27
CA PRO A 448 28.12 25.93 2.15
C PRO A 448 27.81 24.49 1.77
N MET A 449 27.69 23.60 2.76
CA MET A 449 27.47 22.17 2.56
C MET A 449 26.54 21.62 3.65
N VAL A 450 25.52 20.84 3.26
CA VAL A 450 24.70 20.07 4.22
C VAL A 450 25.58 19.01 4.91
N LEU A 451 25.42 18.83 6.22
CA LEU A 451 26.18 17.81 6.98
C LEU A 451 25.48 16.45 6.99
N GLY A 452 26.13 15.42 7.55
CA GLY A 452 25.56 14.08 7.75
C GLY A 452 25.77 13.13 6.57
N HIS A 453 26.06 11.87 6.91
CA HIS A 453 26.27 10.79 5.93
C HIS A 453 25.93 9.39 6.48
N GLU A 454 25.66 9.25 7.77
CA GLU A 454 25.29 7.98 8.39
C GLU A 454 23.76 7.85 8.48
N SER A 455 23.07 7.71 7.34
CA SER A 455 21.61 7.88 7.29
C SER A 455 20.81 6.66 6.87
N SER A 456 19.57 6.63 7.33
CA SER A 456 18.52 5.74 6.86
C SER A 456 17.23 6.53 6.64
N GLY A 457 16.32 5.94 5.87
CA GLY A 457 15.05 6.60 5.59
C GLY A 457 14.06 5.71 4.86
N THR A 458 13.00 6.35 4.37
CA THR A 458 11.95 5.70 3.59
C THR A 458 11.99 6.23 2.17
N VAL A 459 12.02 5.34 1.18
CA VAL A 459 11.93 5.73 -0.24
C VAL A 459 10.58 6.40 -0.48
N VAL A 460 10.56 7.59 -1.07
CA VAL A 460 9.33 8.32 -1.41
C VAL A 460 9.10 8.42 -2.91
N GLN A 461 10.18 8.40 -3.70
CA GLN A 461 10.12 8.41 -5.16
C GLN A 461 11.25 7.56 -5.73
N VAL A 462 10.99 6.90 -6.85
CA VAL A 462 11.98 6.10 -7.59
C VAL A 462 12.05 6.56 -9.03
N GLY A 463 13.25 6.51 -9.60
CA GLY A 463 13.46 6.74 -11.02
C GLY A 463 12.84 5.63 -11.87
N ARG A 464 12.59 5.94 -13.15
CA ARG A 464 11.86 5.05 -14.07
C ARG A 464 12.53 3.70 -14.33
N ASP A 465 13.85 3.61 -14.15
CA ASP A 465 14.63 2.40 -14.42
C ASP A 465 14.93 1.61 -13.12
N VAL A 466 14.50 2.13 -11.96
CA VAL A 466 14.62 1.46 -10.66
C VAL A 466 13.57 0.35 -10.55
N SER A 467 14.04 -0.89 -10.36
CA SER A 467 13.20 -2.07 -10.12
C SER A 467 13.46 -2.73 -8.77
N SER A 468 14.58 -2.41 -8.11
CA SER A 468 15.01 -3.00 -6.84
C SER A 468 14.31 -2.42 -5.61
N LEU A 469 13.77 -1.21 -5.72
CA LEU A 469 13.14 -0.45 -4.63
C LEU A 469 11.81 0.13 -5.09
N ARG A 470 10.91 0.41 -4.13
CA ARG A 470 9.65 1.13 -4.36
C ARG A 470 9.36 2.13 -3.24
N PRO A 471 8.50 3.13 -3.47
CA PRO A 471 8.02 4.00 -2.40
C PRO A 471 7.48 3.20 -1.21
N GLY A 472 7.83 3.61 0.01
CA GLY A 472 7.53 2.95 1.27
C GLY A 472 8.59 1.97 1.77
N ASP A 473 9.59 1.61 0.97
CA ASP A 473 10.69 0.75 1.43
C ASP A 473 11.60 1.51 2.43
N LYS A 474 11.89 0.88 3.57
CA LYS A 474 12.93 1.34 4.51
C LYS A 474 14.30 0.97 3.98
N VAL A 475 15.23 1.94 3.93
CA VAL A 475 16.57 1.75 3.37
C VAL A 475 17.66 2.28 4.29
N ALA A 476 18.78 1.56 4.36
CA ALA A 476 20.06 2.09 4.79
C ALA A 476 20.78 2.70 3.58
N MET A 477 21.34 3.89 3.73
CA MET A 477 21.93 4.65 2.63
C MET A 477 23.46 4.51 2.67
N GLU A 478 24.05 4.04 1.58
CA GLU A 478 25.50 4.13 1.36
C GLU A 478 25.84 5.50 0.78
N PRO A 479 26.57 6.37 1.50
CA PRO A 479 26.71 7.77 1.11
C PRO A 479 27.67 8.01 -0.06
N GLY A 480 28.46 7.00 -0.46
CA GLY A 480 29.51 7.10 -1.47
C GLY A 480 29.12 6.46 -2.81
N VAL A 481 28.67 7.26 -3.78
CA VAL A 481 28.33 6.81 -5.13
C VAL A 481 29.53 6.97 -6.07
N PRO A 482 30.09 5.89 -6.64
CA PRO A 482 31.23 5.93 -7.55
C PRO A 482 30.78 6.22 -9.00
N CYS A 483 31.74 6.47 -9.90
CA CYS A 483 31.44 6.68 -11.34
C CYS A 483 31.02 5.41 -12.09
N ARG A 484 31.22 4.22 -11.49
CA ARG A 484 30.94 2.88 -12.06
C ARG A 484 31.75 2.50 -13.32
N ARG A 485 32.69 3.35 -13.76
CA ARG A 485 33.33 3.22 -15.09
C ARG A 485 34.86 3.16 -15.05
N CYS A 486 35.50 3.69 -14.01
CA CYS A 486 36.96 3.67 -13.90
C CYS A 486 37.47 2.27 -13.51
N ASP A 487 38.79 2.08 -13.61
CA ASP A 487 39.42 0.78 -13.33
C ASP A 487 39.19 0.33 -11.89
N HIS A 488 39.17 1.25 -10.92
CA HIS A 488 38.82 0.94 -9.54
C HIS A 488 37.39 0.40 -9.40
N CYS A 489 36.43 0.97 -10.13
CA CYS A 489 35.06 0.47 -10.12
C CYS A 489 34.98 -0.93 -10.75
N ARG A 490 35.62 -1.12 -11.90
CA ARG A 490 35.61 -2.39 -12.64
C ARG A 490 36.32 -3.52 -11.90
N SER A 491 37.34 -3.19 -11.11
CA SER A 491 38.06 -4.17 -10.27
C SER A 491 37.36 -4.50 -8.96
N GLY A 492 36.24 -3.84 -8.63
CA GLY A 492 35.56 -3.99 -7.35
C GLY A 492 36.14 -3.16 -6.20
N THR A 493 37.09 -2.25 -6.48
CA THR A 493 37.68 -1.32 -5.51
C THR A 493 37.06 0.08 -5.59
N TYR A 494 35.73 0.16 -5.78
CA TYR A 494 35.03 1.42 -6.09
C TYR A 494 35.22 2.54 -5.03
N HIS A 495 35.52 2.19 -3.79
CA HIS A 495 35.88 3.12 -2.70
C HIS A 495 37.10 4.00 -3.01
N LEU A 496 37.94 3.60 -3.97
CA LEU A 496 39.08 4.36 -4.48
C LEU A 496 38.75 5.18 -5.74
N CYS A 497 37.48 5.25 -6.14
CA CYS A 497 37.05 6.01 -7.30
C CYS A 497 37.35 7.51 -7.12
N GLY A 498 38.22 8.07 -7.96
CA GLY A 498 38.56 9.51 -7.94
C GLY A 498 37.40 10.46 -8.30
N GLN A 499 36.31 9.93 -8.86
CA GLN A 499 35.07 10.66 -9.17
C GLN A 499 33.94 10.31 -8.18
N MET A 500 34.27 9.88 -6.98
CA MET A 500 33.27 9.52 -5.98
C MET A 500 32.50 10.76 -5.49
N VAL A 501 31.17 10.67 -5.52
CA VAL A 501 30.26 11.60 -4.84
C VAL A 501 29.99 11.01 -3.46
N PHE A 502 30.40 11.71 -2.41
CA PHE A 502 30.26 11.22 -1.03
C PHE A 502 29.54 12.26 -0.18
N ALA A 503 28.40 11.88 0.41
CA ALA A 503 27.59 12.79 1.22
C ALA A 503 28.42 13.44 2.35
N ALA A 504 28.23 14.74 2.57
CA ALA A 504 28.98 15.54 3.55
C ALA A 504 30.52 15.50 3.39
N THR A 505 31.02 15.26 2.17
CA THR A 505 32.42 15.49 1.79
C THR A 505 32.46 16.56 0.71
N PRO A 506 33.10 17.72 0.95
CA PRO A 506 33.10 18.82 0.00
C PRO A 506 33.53 18.39 -1.41
N PRO A 507 32.82 18.85 -2.47
CA PRO A 507 31.77 19.88 -2.45
C PRO A 507 30.32 19.33 -2.33
N TYR A 508 30.13 18.06 -1.93
CA TYR A 508 28.82 17.41 -2.01
C TYR A 508 28.02 17.51 -0.70
N ASP A 509 26.76 17.91 -0.83
CA ASP A 509 25.82 17.97 0.28
C ASP A 509 25.60 16.62 0.96
N GLY A 510 25.44 16.67 2.27
CA GLY A 510 25.11 15.58 3.16
C GLY A 510 23.62 15.28 3.26
N THR A 511 23.31 14.31 4.10
CA THR A 511 21.99 13.70 4.28
C THR A 511 21.20 14.26 5.45
N LEU A 512 21.75 15.19 6.24
CA LEU A 512 21.04 15.84 7.35
C LEU A 512 20.08 16.93 6.82
N ALA A 513 19.09 16.47 6.07
CA ALA A 513 18.00 17.21 5.44
C ALA A 513 16.73 16.35 5.45
N LYS A 514 15.56 16.93 5.17
CA LYS A 514 14.30 16.16 5.11
C LYS A 514 14.29 15.14 3.98
N TYR A 515 14.75 15.52 2.79
CA TYR A 515 14.82 14.69 1.60
C TYR A 515 16.22 14.70 1.00
N TYR A 516 16.69 13.52 0.62
CA TYR A 516 17.98 13.33 -0.04
C TYR A 516 17.85 12.39 -1.23
N ILE A 517 18.52 12.74 -2.33
CA ILE A 517 18.59 11.90 -3.52
C ILE A 517 19.83 11.00 -3.44
N ASN A 518 19.64 9.69 -3.64
CA ASN A 518 20.75 8.76 -3.74
C ASN A 518 20.53 7.76 -4.89
N ALA A 519 21.59 7.11 -5.33
CA ALA A 519 21.48 6.08 -6.35
C ALA A 519 20.83 4.81 -5.77
N ALA A 520 19.91 4.18 -6.52
CA ALA A 520 19.14 3.02 -6.03
C ALA A 520 20.02 1.83 -5.63
N ASP A 521 21.13 1.60 -6.33
CA ASP A 521 22.11 0.54 -6.06
C ASP A 521 22.95 0.80 -4.80
N PHE A 522 22.88 2.00 -4.23
CA PHE A 522 23.50 2.40 -2.96
C PHE A 522 22.47 2.64 -1.84
N CYS A 523 21.21 2.23 -2.07
CA CYS A 523 20.15 2.22 -1.07
C CYS A 523 19.75 0.77 -0.79
N TYR A 524 20.10 0.26 0.39
CA TYR A 524 19.88 -1.13 0.75
C TYR A 524 18.61 -1.26 1.55
N LYS A 525 17.62 -1.97 1.00
CA LYS A 525 16.39 -2.28 1.72
C LYS A 525 16.71 -3.09 2.98
N VAL A 526 16.26 -2.60 4.13
CA VAL A 526 16.39 -3.30 5.41
C VAL A 526 15.15 -4.17 5.69
N PRO A 527 15.29 -5.31 6.39
CA PRO A 527 14.15 -6.14 6.76
C PRO A 527 13.21 -5.42 7.73
N ASP A 528 11.95 -5.85 7.78
CA ASP A 528 10.94 -5.21 8.63
C ASP A 528 11.29 -5.24 10.13
N SER A 529 12.07 -6.24 10.55
CA SER A 529 12.59 -6.40 11.91
C SER A 529 13.57 -5.30 12.34
N MET A 530 14.18 -4.58 11.40
CA MET A 530 15.09 -3.46 11.69
C MET A 530 14.34 -2.12 11.66
N ASN A 531 14.54 -1.31 12.70
CA ASN A 531 14.07 0.07 12.72
C ASN A 531 15.06 1.03 12.00
N LEU A 532 14.68 2.29 11.84
CA LEU A 532 15.52 3.27 11.15
C LEU A 532 16.79 3.64 11.92
N GLU A 533 16.80 3.57 13.27
CA GLU A 533 18.03 3.80 14.05
C GLU A 533 19.05 2.71 13.76
N GLU A 534 18.62 1.44 13.77
CA GLU A 534 19.45 0.28 13.42
C GLU A 534 19.91 0.37 11.96
N ALA A 535 19.06 0.84 11.05
CA ALA A 535 19.43 1.05 9.65
C ALA A 535 20.46 2.17 9.46
N ALA A 536 20.41 3.24 10.25
CA ALA A 536 21.43 4.31 10.21
C ALA A 536 22.78 3.81 10.70
N MET A 537 22.79 2.88 11.67
CA MET A 537 23.99 2.20 12.16
C MET A 537 24.64 1.23 11.16
N VAL A 538 24.01 0.97 10.01
CA VAL A 538 24.60 0.15 8.94
C VAL A 538 25.85 0.81 8.36
N GLU A 539 25.90 2.15 8.23
CA GLU A 539 27.10 2.86 7.76
C GLU A 539 28.32 2.60 8.66
N PRO A 540 28.28 2.90 9.98
CA PRO A 540 29.46 2.71 10.82
C PRO A 540 29.82 1.23 11.01
N LEU A 541 28.84 0.33 10.99
CA LEU A 541 29.14 -1.11 11.01
C LEU A 541 29.77 -1.58 9.69
N SER A 542 29.40 -0.99 8.55
CA SER A 542 30.02 -1.29 7.25
C SER A 542 31.48 -0.87 7.20
N VAL A 543 31.85 0.21 7.89
CA VAL A 543 33.26 0.59 8.11
C VAL A 543 34.00 -0.52 8.86
N ALA A 544 33.43 -1.02 9.96
CA ALA A 544 34.05 -2.12 10.72
C ALA A 544 34.20 -3.41 9.88
N VAL A 545 33.20 -3.75 9.07
CA VAL A 545 33.27 -4.86 8.12
C VAL A 545 34.38 -4.65 7.08
N ALA A 546 34.53 -3.43 6.58
CA ALA A 546 35.58 -3.08 5.62
C ALA A 546 36.99 -3.16 6.21
N VAL A 547 37.16 -2.72 7.46
CA VAL A 547 38.41 -2.86 8.21
C VAL A 547 38.77 -4.34 8.36
N ALA A 548 37.81 -5.18 8.75
CA ALA A 548 38.02 -6.62 8.88
C ALA A 548 38.34 -7.32 7.55
N LYS A 549 37.67 -6.94 6.44
CA LYS A 549 38.00 -7.42 5.08
C LYS A 549 39.40 -6.97 4.65
N THR A 550 39.76 -5.71 4.91
CA THR A 550 41.08 -5.16 4.57
C THR A 550 42.19 -5.92 5.31
N ALA A 551 41.95 -6.26 6.56
CA ALA A 551 42.84 -7.07 7.39
C ALA A 551 42.97 -8.53 6.91
N ASP A 552 42.10 -8.99 6.01
CA ASP A 552 41.94 -10.41 5.68
C ASP A 552 41.71 -11.23 6.98
N LEU A 553 40.77 -10.73 7.80
CA LEU A 553 40.43 -11.34 9.09
C LEU A 553 39.77 -12.70 8.87
N ARG A 554 40.32 -13.72 9.52
CA ARG A 554 39.90 -15.12 9.42
C ARG A 554 39.64 -15.70 10.80
N ALA A 555 38.87 -16.79 10.82
CA ALA A 555 38.65 -17.56 12.03
C ALA A 555 39.98 -18.02 12.66
N HIS A 556 39.96 -18.20 13.97
CA HIS A 556 41.11 -18.61 14.79
C HIS A 556 42.26 -17.60 14.94
N GLN A 557 42.20 -16.42 14.33
CA GLN A 557 43.19 -15.36 14.55
C GLN A 557 43.02 -14.66 15.90
N THR A 558 44.13 -14.12 16.41
CA THR A 558 44.21 -13.20 17.55
C THR A 558 44.21 -11.76 17.03
N VAL A 559 43.25 -10.97 17.50
CA VAL A 559 43.02 -9.59 17.03
C VAL A 559 43.21 -8.63 18.20
N VAL A 560 44.00 -7.58 17.99
CA VAL A 560 44.10 -6.44 18.91
C VAL A 560 43.47 -5.22 18.25
N VAL A 561 42.52 -4.57 18.91
CA VAL A 561 41.84 -3.37 18.42
C VAL A 561 42.25 -2.19 19.29
N LEU A 562 42.92 -1.21 18.67
CA LEU A 562 43.41 -0.01 19.33
C LEU A 562 42.38 1.12 19.19
N GLY A 563 41.84 1.57 20.33
CA GLY A 563 40.69 2.46 20.42
C GLY A 563 39.39 1.67 20.63
N CYS A 564 38.65 2.02 21.69
CA CYS A 564 37.33 1.49 22.02
C CYS A 564 36.24 2.57 21.84
N GLY A 565 36.41 3.46 20.86
CA GLY A 565 35.31 4.33 20.38
C GLY A 565 34.30 3.55 19.53
N PRO A 566 33.30 4.22 18.92
CA PRO A 566 32.25 3.55 18.14
C PRO A 566 32.78 2.58 17.08
N ILE A 567 33.74 3.01 16.25
CA ILE A 567 34.34 2.15 15.21
C ILE A 567 35.11 0.99 15.82
N GLY A 568 35.90 1.24 16.86
CA GLY A 568 36.70 0.20 17.52
C GLY A 568 35.84 -0.91 18.13
N VAL A 569 34.76 -0.55 18.83
CA VAL A 569 33.81 -1.52 19.38
C VAL A 569 33.10 -2.32 18.29
N LEU A 570 32.73 -1.68 17.18
CA LEU A 570 32.15 -2.39 16.03
C LEU A 570 33.16 -3.33 15.37
N CYS A 571 34.43 -2.94 15.23
CA CYS A 571 35.52 -3.81 14.73
C CYS A 571 35.71 -5.03 15.63
N GLN A 572 35.66 -4.84 16.95
CA GLN A 572 35.72 -5.93 17.92
C GLN A 572 34.54 -6.91 17.75
N ALA A 573 33.32 -6.39 17.64
CA ALA A 573 32.12 -7.19 17.44
C ALA A 573 32.16 -7.97 16.12
N VAL A 574 32.60 -7.33 15.02
CA VAL A 574 32.79 -7.99 13.72
C VAL A 574 33.83 -9.11 13.84
N ALA A 575 34.99 -8.84 14.44
CA ALA A 575 36.04 -9.85 14.65
C ALA A 575 35.52 -11.08 15.42
N LYS A 576 34.76 -10.87 16.50
CA LYS A 576 34.12 -11.97 17.25
C LYS A 576 33.10 -12.72 16.38
N SER A 577 32.27 -12.02 15.63
CA SER A 577 31.25 -12.63 14.76
C SER A 577 31.86 -13.50 13.64
N TRP A 578 33.10 -13.21 13.22
CA TRP A 578 33.85 -13.95 12.21
C TRP A 578 34.75 -15.06 12.78
N GLY A 579 34.64 -15.32 14.08
CA GLY A 579 35.32 -16.45 14.72
C GLY A 579 36.78 -16.19 15.08
N ALA A 580 37.18 -14.93 15.31
CA ALA A 580 38.46 -14.64 15.92
C ALA A 580 38.60 -15.40 17.26
N LYS A 581 39.75 -16.07 17.47
CA LYS A 581 40.03 -16.86 18.67
C LYS A 581 40.07 -15.99 19.91
N LYS A 582 40.69 -14.82 19.79
CA LYS A 582 40.89 -13.87 20.88
C LYS A 582 40.84 -12.45 20.32
N VAL A 583 40.04 -11.58 20.94
CA VAL A 583 39.92 -10.16 20.59
C VAL A 583 40.19 -9.33 21.84
N ILE A 584 41.21 -8.48 21.78
CA ILE A 584 41.59 -7.58 22.88
C ILE A 584 41.31 -6.13 22.48
N GLY A 585 40.49 -5.43 23.26
CA GLY A 585 40.24 -3.99 23.10
C GLY A 585 41.22 -3.15 23.92
N VAL A 586 41.76 -2.08 23.34
CA VAL A 586 42.72 -1.20 24.01
C VAL A 586 42.22 0.23 24.01
N ASP A 587 42.12 0.88 25.16
CA ASP A 587 41.72 2.30 25.27
C ASP A 587 42.24 2.89 26.58
N VAL A 588 42.45 4.20 26.61
CA VAL A 588 42.89 4.94 27.80
C VAL A 588 41.72 5.32 28.72
N VAL A 589 40.48 5.18 28.27
CA VAL A 589 39.26 5.57 28.99
C VAL A 589 38.52 4.35 29.52
N ASP A 590 38.35 4.26 30.85
CA ASP A 590 37.74 3.09 31.50
C ASP A 590 36.31 2.83 31.04
N SER A 591 35.48 3.87 30.91
CA SER A 591 34.09 3.71 30.44
C SER A 591 34.01 3.10 29.04
N ARG A 592 35.00 3.36 28.17
CA ARG A 592 35.07 2.78 26.83
C ARG A 592 35.46 1.31 26.86
N LEU A 593 36.35 0.93 27.79
CA LEU A 593 36.70 -0.47 28.02
C LEU A 593 35.51 -1.25 28.56
N GLU A 594 34.67 -0.68 29.42
CA GLU A 594 33.45 -1.33 29.88
C GLU A 594 32.44 -1.54 28.74
N VAL A 595 32.29 -0.57 27.83
CA VAL A 595 31.45 -0.76 26.63
C VAL A 595 32.03 -1.87 25.74
N ALA A 596 33.35 -1.92 25.51
CA ALA A 596 34.00 -2.99 24.76
C ALA A 596 33.68 -4.39 25.34
N LYS A 597 33.75 -4.55 26.67
CA LYS A 597 33.37 -5.81 27.35
C LYS A 597 31.93 -6.23 27.04
N SER A 598 31.01 -5.28 26.96
CA SER A 598 29.59 -5.55 26.67
C SER A 598 29.33 -6.12 25.26
N TYR A 599 30.33 -6.04 24.36
CA TYR A 599 30.32 -6.60 23.01
C TYR A 599 31.10 -7.92 22.88
N GLY A 600 31.49 -8.53 24.00
CA GLY A 600 32.01 -9.90 24.03
C GLY A 600 33.48 -10.05 23.63
N VAL A 601 34.29 -9.00 23.81
CA VAL A 601 35.76 -9.12 23.72
C VAL A 601 36.29 -10.08 24.80
N ASP A 602 37.39 -10.75 24.49
CA ASP A 602 38.03 -11.72 25.41
C ASP A 602 38.88 -11.03 26.48
N GLY A 603 39.22 -9.76 26.26
CA GLY A 603 39.97 -8.96 27.21
C GLY A 603 39.99 -7.49 26.82
N VAL A 604 40.29 -6.64 27.80
CA VAL A 604 40.52 -5.21 27.59
C VAL A 604 41.79 -4.77 28.30
N PHE A 605 42.53 -3.86 27.68
CA PHE A 605 43.80 -3.35 28.19
C PHE A 605 43.78 -1.83 28.27
N LYS A 606 44.20 -1.30 29.41
CA LYS A 606 44.42 0.14 29.59
C LYS A 606 45.93 0.42 29.57
N PRO A 607 46.45 1.03 28.50
CA PRO A 607 47.89 1.29 28.40
C PRO A 607 48.31 2.37 29.40
N GLN A 608 49.46 2.18 30.05
CA GLN A 608 50.05 3.18 30.92
C GLN A 608 50.54 4.37 30.09
N ARG A 609 50.33 5.58 30.62
CA ARG A 609 50.91 6.80 30.02
C ARG A 609 52.38 6.87 30.39
N ALA A 610 53.20 7.44 29.51
CA ALA A 610 54.61 7.71 29.81
C ALA A 610 54.71 8.54 31.09
N ALA A 611 55.57 8.11 32.02
CA ALA A 611 55.70 8.71 33.35
C ALA A 611 56.15 10.18 33.29
N ASN A 612 56.90 10.56 32.26
CA ASN A 612 57.29 11.93 31.97
C ASN A 612 57.63 12.10 30.47
N ALA A 613 57.77 13.36 30.02
CA ALA A 613 58.04 13.70 28.63
C ALA A 613 59.47 13.35 28.15
N THR A 614 60.35 12.86 29.03
CA THR A 614 61.72 12.49 28.69
C THR A 614 61.87 11.03 28.26
N VAL A 615 60.84 10.20 28.45
CA VAL A 615 60.83 8.82 27.94
C VAL A 615 60.70 8.87 26.41
N ASP A 616 61.57 8.13 25.72
CA ASP A 616 61.48 7.97 24.27
C ASP A 616 60.13 7.34 23.89
N PRO A 617 59.31 7.98 23.03
CA PRO A 617 58.02 7.44 22.62
C PRO A 617 58.10 6.04 21.99
N MET A 618 59.18 5.73 21.25
CA MET A 618 59.32 4.38 20.66
C MET A 618 59.56 3.32 21.72
N GLN A 619 60.47 3.58 22.66
CA GLN A 619 60.73 2.68 23.79
C GLN A 619 59.46 2.46 24.62
N HIS A 620 58.74 3.54 24.96
CA HIS A 620 57.49 3.43 25.72
C HIS A 620 56.44 2.59 24.98
N ALA A 621 56.31 2.77 23.67
CA ALA A 621 55.38 1.99 22.86
C ALA A 621 55.74 0.50 22.80
N GLU A 622 57.03 0.17 22.78
CA GLU A 622 57.52 -1.22 22.84
C GLU A 622 57.26 -1.84 24.22
N ASP A 623 57.58 -1.13 25.31
CA ASP A 623 57.37 -1.61 26.69
C ASP A 623 55.89 -1.92 26.96
N VAL A 624 54.99 -1.01 26.54
CA VAL A 624 53.54 -1.21 26.69
C VAL A 624 53.04 -2.36 25.80
N ALA A 625 53.63 -2.56 24.62
CA ALA A 625 53.30 -3.69 23.77
C ALA A 625 53.70 -5.03 24.41
N GLU A 626 54.86 -5.10 25.06
CA GLU A 626 55.28 -6.28 25.82
C GLU A 626 54.37 -6.55 27.02
N GLU A 627 53.98 -5.50 27.76
CA GLU A 627 53.01 -5.62 28.87
C GLU A 627 51.67 -6.19 28.38
N LEU A 628 51.15 -5.69 27.25
CA LEU A 628 49.91 -6.19 26.65
C LEU A 628 50.05 -7.65 26.22
N LYS A 629 51.16 -8.03 25.57
CA LYS A 629 51.41 -9.41 25.14
C LYS A 629 51.50 -10.36 26.34
N ALA A 630 52.18 -9.96 27.40
CA ALA A 630 52.31 -10.75 28.62
C ALA A 630 50.96 -10.91 29.34
N SER A 631 50.21 -9.81 29.49
CA SER A 631 48.92 -9.79 30.21
C SER A 631 47.89 -10.74 29.61
N PHE A 632 47.90 -10.93 28.29
CA PHE A 632 46.93 -11.78 27.59
C PHE A 632 47.54 -13.08 27.04
N GLY A 633 48.82 -13.36 27.32
CA GLY A 633 49.51 -14.53 26.80
C GLY A 633 49.48 -14.62 25.27
N LEU A 634 49.88 -13.54 24.60
CA LEU A 634 49.85 -13.43 23.12
C LEU A 634 51.09 -14.03 22.44
N GLY A 635 52.09 -14.48 23.21
CA GLY A 635 53.33 -15.03 22.67
C GLY A 635 54.05 -13.99 21.81
N GLU A 636 54.27 -14.29 20.53
CA GLU A 636 54.93 -13.38 19.59
C GLU A 636 54.11 -12.11 19.26
N GLY A 637 52.80 -12.11 19.48
CA GLY A 637 51.93 -10.96 19.21
C GLY A 637 50.60 -11.33 18.54
N ALA A 638 49.87 -10.31 18.11
CA ALA A 638 48.58 -10.47 17.42
C ALA A 638 48.76 -10.79 15.93
N ASP A 639 47.88 -11.64 15.38
CA ASP A 639 47.81 -11.90 13.93
C ASP A 639 47.37 -10.65 13.16
N VAL A 640 46.41 -9.93 13.74
CA VAL A 640 45.80 -8.72 13.17
C VAL A 640 45.75 -7.62 14.22
N VAL A 641 46.21 -6.43 13.86
CA VAL A 641 46.07 -5.21 14.65
C VAL A 641 45.19 -4.22 13.89
N LEU A 642 44.08 -3.80 14.49
CA LEU A 642 43.16 -2.82 13.94
C LEU A 642 43.34 -1.50 14.69
N GLU A 643 43.91 -0.49 14.04
CA GLU A 643 44.12 0.83 14.62
C GLU A 643 42.90 1.72 14.33
N CYS A 644 42.07 1.96 15.34
CA CYS A 644 40.82 2.69 15.25
C CYS A 644 40.80 4.00 16.07
N SER A 645 41.93 4.41 16.65
CA SER A 645 42.04 5.62 17.47
C SER A 645 42.60 6.81 16.70
N GLY A 646 43.47 6.58 15.70
CA GLY A 646 44.26 7.61 15.02
C GLY A 646 45.38 8.20 15.90
N ALA A 647 45.53 7.76 17.14
CA ALA A 647 46.54 8.29 18.04
C ALA A 647 47.93 7.76 17.68
N GLU A 648 48.90 8.67 17.53
CA GLU A 648 50.29 8.33 17.21
C GLU A 648 50.90 7.25 18.15
N PRO A 649 50.70 7.28 19.49
CA PRO A 649 51.14 6.19 20.36
C PRO A 649 50.51 4.83 20.05
N CYS A 650 49.26 4.80 19.58
CA CYS A 650 48.60 3.55 19.17
C CYS A 650 49.18 3.01 17.86
N VAL A 651 49.51 3.88 16.90
CA VAL A 651 50.21 3.49 15.67
C VAL A 651 51.55 2.84 16.02
N GLN A 652 52.32 3.47 16.91
CA GLN A 652 53.64 2.99 17.34
C GLN A 652 53.55 1.64 18.06
N MET A 653 52.70 1.56 19.09
CA MET A 653 52.50 0.34 19.88
C MET A 653 51.94 -0.80 19.02
N GLY A 654 51.03 -0.49 18.09
CA GLY A 654 50.41 -1.50 17.23
C GLY A 654 51.41 -2.25 16.34
N ILE A 655 52.50 -1.59 15.90
CA ILE A 655 53.58 -2.25 15.18
C ILE A 655 54.32 -3.27 16.08
N TYR A 656 54.55 -2.92 17.36
CA TYR A 656 55.24 -3.81 18.30
C TYR A 656 54.36 -4.97 18.80
N VAL A 657 53.04 -4.76 18.88
CA VAL A 657 52.05 -5.79 19.26
C VAL A 657 51.82 -6.82 18.16
N ALA A 658 52.00 -6.45 16.89
CA ALA A 658 51.85 -7.38 15.78
C ALA A 658 52.94 -8.46 15.81
N LYS A 659 52.54 -9.72 15.59
CA LYS A 659 53.47 -10.84 15.44
C LYS A 659 54.26 -10.73 14.13
N HIS A 660 55.32 -11.52 13.98
CA HIS A 660 56.03 -11.66 12.71
C HIS A 660 55.08 -12.12 11.58
N GLY A 661 55.11 -11.42 10.44
CA GLY A 661 54.18 -11.64 9.32
C GLY A 661 52.73 -11.19 9.59
N GLY A 662 52.47 -10.49 10.70
CA GLY A 662 51.14 -9.98 11.06
C GLY A 662 50.66 -8.84 10.16
N THR A 663 49.36 -8.53 10.24
CA THR A 663 48.73 -7.43 9.50
C THR A 663 48.34 -6.29 10.44
N PHE A 664 48.72 -5.08 10.08
CA PHE A 664 48.29 -3.84 10.74
C PHE A 664 47.38 -3.05 9.79
N VAL A 665 46.20 -2.65 10.26
CA VAL A 665 45.25 -1.83 9.49
C VAL A 665 45.02 -0.49 10.16
N GLN A 666 45.41 0.58 9.47
CA GLN A 666 45.11 1.96 9.85
C GLN A 666 43.68 2.32 9.42
N ALA A 667 42.78 2.54 10.38
CA ALA A 667 41.40 2.99 10.14
C ALA A 667 41.08 4.31 10.85
N GLY A 668 41.67 4.56 12.02
CA GLY A 668 41.54 5.83 12.73
C GLY A 668 42.20 6.98 11.98
N MET A 669 41.63 8.18 12.05
CA MET A 669 42.21 9.39 11.47
C MET A 669 42.74 10.30 12.58
N GLY A 670 44.04 10.57 12.56
CA GLY A 670 44.72 11.40 13.56
C GLY A 670 45.50 12.55 12.94
N LYS A 671 46.74 12.75 13.39
CA LYS A 671 47.66 13.70 12.75
C LYS A 671 47.95 13.26 11.31
N GLU A 672 48.17 14.23 10.42
CA GLU A 672 48.47 13.95 9.01
C GLU A 672 49.78 13.16 8.83
N VAL A 673 50.75 13.40 9.70
CA VAL A 673 52.05 12.71 9.72
C VAL A 673 52.36 12.29 11.14
N VAL A 674 52.80 11.05 11.30
CA VAL A 674 53.22 10.46 12.58
C VAL A 674 54.53 9.71 12.40
N SER A 675 55.30 9.60 13.49
CA SER A 675 56.48 8.76 13.56
C SER A 675 56.10 7.32 13.96
N PHE A 676 56.70 6.32 13.32
CA PHE A 676 56.48 4.90 13.64
C PHE A 676 57.72 4.05 13.29
N PRO A 677 57.91 2.87 13.92
CA PRO A 677 59.15 2.11 13.83
C PRO A 677 59.25 1.30 12.52
N ILE A 678 59.57 1.97 11.41
CA ILE A 678 59.62 1.37 10.07
C ILE A 678 60.65 0.22 9.94
N THR A 679 61.76 0.27 10.67
CA THR A 679 62.73 -0.83 10.69
C THR A 679 62.09 -2.10 11.26
N THR A 680 61.28 -1.97 12.32
CA THR A 680 60.53 -3.09 12.93
C THR A 680 59.54 -3.70 11.94
N VAL A 681 58.84 -2.86 11.15
CA VAL A 681 57.96 -3.31 10.07
C VAL A 681 58.71 -4.18 9.07
N CYS A 682 59.90 -3.73 8.64
CA CYS A 682 60.73 -4.42 7.66
C CYS A 682 61.24 -5.76 8.18
N ILE A 683 61.88 -5.78 9.34
CA ILE A 683 62.51 -7.00 9.90
C ILE A 683 61.48 -8.05 10.31
N ARG A 684 60.28 -7.64 10.72
CA ARG A 684 59.18 -8.55 11.09
C ARG A 684 58.31 -8.96 9.89
N GLY A 685 58.56 -8.41 8.70
CA GLY A 685 57.80 -8.71 7.48
C GLY A 685 56.31 -8.37 7.61
N LEU A 686 55.98 -7.26 8.28
CA LEU A 686 54.58 -6.90 8.53
C LEU A 686 53.88 -6.39 7.26
N THR A 687 52.58 -6.63 7.18
CA THR A 687 51.71 -6.03 6.15
C THR A 687 50.97 -4.84 6.74
N ILE A 688 51.23 -3.64 6.22
CA ILE A 688 50.54 -2.41 6.64
C ILE A 688 49.55 -2.00 5.56
N LYS A 689 48.28 -1.79 5.94
CA LYS A 689 47.20 -1.37 5.05
C LYS A 689 46.46 -0.17 5.62
N GLY A 690 46.02 0.72 4.75
CA GLY A 690 45.00 1.73 5.09
C GLY A 690 43.61 1.19 4.74
N SER A 691 42.62 1.49 5.59
CA SER A 691 41.21 1.25 5.30
C SER A 691 40.50 2.59 5.13
N ILE A 692 39.84 2.79 4.00
CA ILE A 692 39.04 3.99 3.74
C ILE A 692 37.61 3.58 3.38
N ARG A 693 36.64 4.12 4.15
CA ARG A 693 35.19 3.93 3.94
C ARG A 693 34.81 2.44 3.98
N TYR A 694 34.29 1.91 2.87
CA TYR A 694 33.69 0.58 2.77
C TYR A 694 34.08 -0.15 1.49
N LEU A 695 33.92 -1.47 1.47
CA LEU A 695 34.24 -2.35 0.34
C LEU A 695 32.96 -3.01 -0.20
N VAL A 696 33.08 -3.65 -1.37
CA VAL A 696 31.98 -4.43 -1.96
C VAL A 696 31.40 -5.42 -0.94
N GLY A 697 30.07 -5.38 -0.78
CA GLY A 697 29.33 -6.26 0.11
C GLY A 697 29.49 -5.95 1.60
N CYS A 698 29.99 -4.77 2.00
CA CYS A 698 30.02 -4.38 3.42
C CYS A 698 28.62 -4.06 3.97
N TYR A 699 27.81 -3.29 3.23
CA TYR A 699 26.44 -2.93 3.63
C TYR A 699 25.52 -4.14 3.81
N PRO A 700 25.43 -5.08 2.85
CA PRO A 700 24.65 -6.31 3.04
C PRO A 700 25.13 -7.12 4.26
N ALA A 701 26.45 -7.27 4.45
CA ALA A 701 26.99 -7.99 5.61
C ALA A 701 26.66 -7.30 6.94
N ALA A 702 26.69 -5.96 6.99
CA ALA A 702 26.28 -5.20 8.16
C ALA A 702 24.79 -5.39 8.46
N ILE A 703 23.93 -5.35 7.45
CA ILE A 703 22.49 -5.63 7.58
C ILE A 703 22.27 -7.06 8.11
N ASP A 704 22.99 -8.06 7.59
CA ASP A 704 22.89 -9.45 8.04
C ASP A 704 23.33 -9.60 9.51
N LEU A 705 24.42 -8.94 9.92
CA LEU A 705 24.92 -8.97 11.29
C LEU A 705 23.93 -8.35 12.30
N ILE A 706 23.27 -7.25 11.92
CA ILE A 706 22.27 -6.59 12.76
C ILE A 706 20.98 -7.42 12.79
N SER A 707 20.42 -7.75 11.63
CA SER A 707 19.13 -8.43 11.51
C SER A 707 19.13 -9.85 12.09
N SER A 708 20.27 -10.55 12.06
CA SER A 708 20.43 -11.85 12.72
C SER A 708 20.66 -11.75 14.24
N GLY A 709 20.79 -10.54 14.79
CA GLY A 709 21.07 -10.31 16.22
C GLY A 709 22.49 -10.66 16.65
N LYS A 710 23.41 -10.93 15.70
CA LYS A 710 24.83 -11.18 16.02
C LYS A 710 25.53 -9.95 16.57
N ILE A 711 25.12 -8.76 16.14
CA ILE A 711 25.64 -7.48 16.65
C ILE A 711 24.46 -6.58 17.01
N ASP A 712 24.35 -6.25 18.30
CA ASP A 712 23.33 -5.33 18.81
C ASP A 712 23.83 -3.89 18.79
N VAL A 713 23.62 -3.19 17.68
CA VAL A 713 24.06 -1.79 17.48
C VAL A 713 23.35 -0.78 18.37
N LYS A 714 22.19 -1.12 18.95
CA LYS A 714 21.40 -0.18 19.76
C LYS A 714 22.12 0.23 21.04
N LYS A 715 22.97 -0.64 21.59
CA LYS A 715 23.78 -0.35 22.78
C LYS A 715 24.79 0.79 22.58
N LEU A 716 25.16 1.10 21.33
CA LEU A 716 26.06 2.22 21.02
C LEU A 716 25.33 3.56 20.93
N VAL A 717 24.00 3.56 20.77
CA VAL A 717 23.20 4.79 20.66
C VAL A 717 22.94 5.36 22.05
N THR A 718 23.74 6.35 22.44
CA THR A 718 23.68 6.96 23.77
C THR A 718 22.72 8.14 23.84
N ASN A 719 22.56 8.88 22.73
CA ASN A 719 21.76 10.11 22.71
C ASN A 719 20.93 10.21 21.43
N ARG A 720 19.75 10.81 21.57
CA ARG A 720 18.80 11.07 20.48
C ARG A 720 18.41 12.53 20.53
N PHE A 721 18.48 13.21 19.40
CA PHE A 721 18.06 14.59 19.24
C PHE A 721 17.05 14.69 18.11
N LYS A 722 16.19 15.70 18.16
CA LYS A 722 15.38 16.09 17.02
C LYS A 722 16.22 16.91 16.04
N PHE A 723 15.78 17.01 14.79
CA PHE A 723 16.44 17.81 13.78
C PHE A 723 16.71 19.25 14.24
N GLU A 724 15.75 19.90 14.90
CA GLU A 724 15.88 21.29 15.36
C GLU A 724 16.95 21.49 16.45
N ASP A 725 17.39 20.40 17.09
CA ASP A 725 18.44 20.38 18.10
C ASP A 725 19.79 19.88 17.53
N ALA A 726 19.94 19.78 16.20
CA ALA A 726 21.16 19.28 15.56
C ALA A 726 22.43 19.99 16.05
N GLU A 727 22.41 21.33 16.20
CA GLU A 727 23.58 22.07 16.70
C GLU A 727 23.99 21.63 18.12
N LYS A 728 23.03 21.39 19.02
CA LYS A 728 23.30 20.86 20.37
C LYS A 728 23.88 19.45 20.32
N ALA A 729 23.38 18.63 19.39
CA ALA A 729 23.88 17.29 19.18
C ALA A 729 25.36 17.31 18.72
N PHE A 730 25.71 18.24 17.83
CA PHE A 730 27.09 18.48 17.39
C PHE A 730 27.99 19.00 18.52
N GLU A 731 27.51 19.95 19.32
CA GLU A 731 28.24 20.42 20.51
C GLU A 731 28.52 19.26 21.49
N LEU A 732 27.55 18.39 21.75
CA LEU A 732 27.73 17.21 22.62
C LEU A 732 28.82 16.26 22.09
N VAL A 733 28.83 15.96 20.79
CA VAL A 733 29.88 15.09 20.21
C VAL A 733 31.24 15.78 20.28
N LYS A 734 31.30 17.09 20.07
CA LYS A 734 32.52 17.91 20.19
C LYS A 734 33.09 17.94 21.60
N GLU A 735 32.27 17.90 22.65
CA GLU A 735 32.74 17.82 24.04
C GLU A 735 33.61 16.57 24.29
N GLY A 736 33.46 15.52 23.48
CA GLY A 736 34.29 14.32 23.55
C GLY A 736 34.13 13.56 24.87
N ARG A 737 32.97 13.71 25.52
CA ARG A 737 32.68 13.06 26.80
C ARG A 737 32.81 11.53 26.71
N SER A 738 33.27 10.93 27.80
CA SER A 738 33.57 9.50 27.88
C SER A 738 32.34 8.58 27.87
N ASP A 739 31.16 9.13 28.14
CA ASP A 739 29.87 8.43 28.15
C ASP A 739 29.08 8.55 26.85
N VAL A 740 29.58 9.32 25.86
CA VAL A 740 28.93 9.53 24.57
C VAL A 740 29.60 8.65 23.51
N PHE A 741 28.81 7.83 22.81
CA PHE A 741 29.28 6.95 21.74
C PHE A 741 28.69 7.36 20.39
N LYS A 742 27.44 6.98 20.13
CA LYS A 742 26.72 7.39 18.93
C LYS A 742 25.54 8.29 19.31
N VAL A 743 25.50 9.44 18.66
CA VAL A 743 24.40 10.38 18.73
C VAL A 743 23.62 10.27 17.42
N LEU A 744 22.30 10.06 17.54
CA LEU A 744 21.39 10.05 16.40
C LEU A 744 20.54 11.33 16.40
N ILE A 745 20.30 11.85 15.20
CA ILE A 745 19.36 12.94 14.94
C ILE A 745 18.19 12.35 14.15
N GLU A 746 16.98 12.49 14.71
CA GLU A 746 15.73 12.15 14.04
C GLU A 746 15.49 13.11 12.86
N GLY A 747 15.11 12.54 11.71
CA GLY A 747 14.78 13.31 10.51
C GLY A 747 13.51 14.16 10.68
N VAL A 748 13.34 15.14 9.79
CA VAL A 748 12.19 16.05 9.80
C VAL A 748 10.93 15.31 9.36
N GLN A 749 9.90 15.27 10.21
CA GLN A 749 8.61 14.63 9.91
C GLN A 749 7.85 15.36 8.79
#